data_AF-A0A0N1L425-F1
#
_entry.id   AF-A0A0N1L425-F1
#
_cell.length_a   1.000
_cell.length_b   1.000
_cell.length_c   1.000
_cell.angle_alpha   90.00
_cell.angle_beta   90.00
_cell.angle_gamma   90.00
#
_symmetry.space_group_name_H-M   'P 1'
#
loop_
_entity.id
_entity.type
_entity.pdbx_description
1 polymer ?
#
loop_
_entity_poly.entity_id
_entity_poly.type
_entity_poly.pdbx_seq_one_letter_code
_entity_poly.pdbx_strand_id
1 'polypeptide(L)'
;MPPPRQCSEAGLSSAALAVPAPDSKAGLKIDYVAKRLGAALAPLGYKRKGRMLALAAGVGDAAHWKIVQVQAGKWNDGPRGEFYVNLSVQYPALMRLAAQRPGQAWLLEHISQPDEAAGQARARLGQLMSALPPEHPCARPCRVDEWKLSPHVDMGPLADGVVRGMLEVGLPWLEEHGSLRGLADQEASLLTVDVDMRIAAAVLLGDFARAQQVLVERQGRFTNNGAAYLEMMRPWLAGLGLDVSVLPATAAPLRISAWEQKREAELRAEETAQAQEAATLRAAAQQAPLAPRVLADAWIAELRAAWRSDPKPLADLPSGPEVASRDAAGREAVLLGLLDRLVDDEQAQPTTNVHDRPGGGLDLDLHVKQLVEALLPTLPAVGEATALAVLQRMTALVDRWSHELVTGSYAWGFAPLVKWLAGPAGAPHLAALQPAMAAWLQAYAQFAVRRFERESAWLAAELAKPLDPTDPLYEVLQESREQQAEIAAKTPPPSEEELRRRIAAYPEQQMAASDKRAVATLRQALRRQAATGRLQLAWEDDDWGTTAQQAWESADPALRTALTPALQDWLEGIDTQPTRAWLKALDARIAAVPAALAPAWRGWLLQQLAAFEAHSGRSEWATTGARPGVGARLGASSENLLLGLLWWAWRDAAVEPAALQAALERVDSGAWARLPEVGARAPSVGGVVLRMLAGLGGDALESVRRRGAERGAPKQLKQAVERALKQPAQR
;
A
#
# COMPACT_ATOMS: atom_id res chain seq x y z
N MET A 1 -25.80 52.69 -24.60
CA MET A 1 -24.69 51.71 -24.66
C MET A 1 -23.41 52.39 -24.23
N PRO A 2 -22.83 52.07 -23.07
CA PRO A 2 -21.43 52.39 -22.80
C PRO A 2 -20.52 51.28 -23.39
N PRO A 3 -19.26 51.58 -23.73
CA PRO A 3 -18.35 50.63 -24.36
C PRO A 3 -17.91 49.54 -23.36
N PRO A 4 -17.40 48.40 -23.85
CA PRO A 4 -16.89 47.34 -22.98
C PRO A 4 -15.70 47.88 -22.18
N ARG A 5 -15.77 47.74 -20.85
CA ARG A 5 -14.63 48.00 -19.97
C ARG A 5 -13.53 47.01 -20.33
N GLN A 6 -12.46 47.53 -20.92
CA GLN A 6 -11.18 46.84 -20.99
C GLN A 6 -10.77 46.49 -19.55
N CYS A 7 -10.60 45.20 -19.27
CA CYS A 7 -9.92 44.74 -18.06
C CYS A 7 -8.47 45.23 -18.14
N SER A 8 -8.20 46.35 -17.49
CA SER A 8 -6.84 46.81 -17.23
C SER A 8 -6.13 45.77 -16.36
N GLU A 9 -5.01 45.27 -16.86
CA GLU A 9 -3.98 44.60 -16.09
C GLU A 9 -3.50 45.52 -14.96
N ALA A 10 -4.07 45.38 -13.77
CA ALA A 10 -3.50 45.99 -12.57
C ALA A 10 -3.96 45.22 -11.33
N GLY A 11 -3.03 44.51 -10.69
CA GLY A 11 -3.13 44.18 -9.27
C GLY A 11 -3.06 42.72 -8.85
N LEU A 12 -2.43 41.81 -9.60
CA LEU A 12 -2.04 40.50 -9.06
C LEU A 12 -0.63 40.56 -8.44
N SER A 13 -0.56 41.06 -7.20
CA SER A 13 0.59 40.75 -6.33
C SER A 13 0.44 39.34 -5.77
N SER A 14 0.79 38.35 -6.59
CA SER A 14 1.10 36.99 -6.13
C SER A 14 2.27 36.52 -6.98
N ALA A 15 3.38 36.10 -6.36
CA ALA A 15 4.49 35.48 -7.07
C ALA A 15 3.93 34.46 -8.08
N ALA A 16 4.22 34.67 -9.37
CA ALA A 16 3.63 33.88 -10.46
C ALA A 16 3.73 32.39 -10.12
N LEU A 17 2.58 31.72 -10.02
CA LEU A 17 2.53 30.29 -9.71
C LEU A 17 3.32 29.55 -10.79
N ALA A 18 4.47 28.99 -10.41
CA ALA A 18 5.31 28.24 -11.33
C ALA A 18 4.51 27.07 -11.92
N VAL A 19 4.43 27.02 -13.25
CA VAL A 19 3.79 25.92 -13.98
C VAL A 19 4.62 24.65 -13.74
N PRO A 20 4.01 23.54 -13.29
CA PRO A 20 4.72 22.28 -13.11
C PRO A 20 5.35 21.81 -14.41
N ALA A 21 6.56 21.25 -14.33
CA ALA A 21 7.22 20.65 -15.49
C ALA A 21 6.43 19.43 -16.02
N PRO A 22 6.56 19.09 -17.32
CA PRO A 22 5.89 17.95 -17.94
C PRO A 22 5.99 16.62 -17.16
N ASP A 23 7.16 16.32 -16.61
CA ASP A 23 7.49 15.12 -15.83
C ASP A 23 7.07 15.21 -14.34
N SER A 24 6.52 16.35 -13.91
CA SER A 24 6.10 16.54 -12.53
C SER A 24 5.00 15.56 -12.14
N LYS A 25 5.08 15.07 -10.90
CA LYS A 25 4.09 14.13 -10.35
C LYS A 25 2.67 14.68 -10.47
N ALA A 26 1.70 13.82 -10.77
CA ALA A 26 0.29 14.19 -10.89
C ALA A 26 -0.22 14.98 -9.68
N GLY A 27 0.23 14.65 -8.47
CA GLY A 27 -0.10 15.43 -7.27
C GLY A 27 0.29 16.91 -7.34
N LEU A 28 1.47 17.24 -7.88
CA LEU A 28 1.92 18.62 -8.05
C LEU A 28 1.12 19.36 -9.14
N LYS A 29 0.77 18.65 -10.22
CA LYS A 29 -0.10 19.14 -11.29
C LYS A 29 -1.50 19.48 -10.78
N ILE A 30 -2.07 18.60 -9.95
CA ILE A 30 -3.38 18.81 -9.30
C ILE A 30 -3.31 19.98 -8.31
N ASP A 31 -2.24 20.06 -7.51
CA ASP A 31 -2.04 21.17 -6.58
C ASP A 31 -1.91 22.51 -7.30
N TYR A 32 -1.32 22.52 -8.51
CA TYR A 32 -1.26 23.71 -9.35
C TYR A 32 -2.68 24.14 -9.79
N VAL A 33 -3.51 23.21 -10.29
CA VAL A 33 -4.92 23.50 -10.63
C VAL A 33 -5.68 24.06 -9.43
N ALA A 34 -5.56 23.42 -8.25
CA ALA A 34 -6.20 23.90 -7.03
C ALA A 34 -5.72 25.29 -6.59
N LYS A 35 -4.45 25.63 -6.81
CA LYS A 35 -3.91 26.98 -6.54
C LYS A 35 -4.43 28.00 -7.55
N ARG A 36 -4.53 27.65 -8.84
CA ARG A 36 -5.10 28.51 -9.89
C ARG A 36 -6.58 28.83 -9.61
N LEU A 37 -7.38 27.81 -9.27
CA LEU A 37 -8.75 28.00 -8.79
C LEU A 37 -8.80 28.87 -7.53
N GLY A 38 -7.88 28.67 -6.59
CA GLY A 38 -7.73 29.51 -5.40
C GLY A 38 -7.51 30.99 -5.71
N ALA A 39 -6.60 31.29 -6.64
CA ALA A 39 -6.33 32.64 -7.06
C ALA A 39 -7.54 33.28 -7.76
N ALA A 40 -8.24 32.52 -8.61
CA ALA A 40 -9.41 33.01 -9.34
C ALA A 40 -10.63 33.25 -8.45
N LEU A 41 -10.86 32.41 -7.43
CA LEU A 41 -12.04 32.47 -6.57
C LEU A 41 -11.84 33.30 -5.29
N ALA A 42 -10.59 33.62 -4.91
CA ALA A 42 -10.30 34.44 -3.73
C ALA A 42 -10.98 35.83 -3.76
N PRO A 43 -11.02 36.58 -4.89
CA PRO A 43 -11.74 37.86 -4.97
C PRO A 43 -13.25 37.74 -4.69
N LEU A 44 -13.82 36.55 -4.87
CA LEU A 44 -15.22 36.24 -4.61
C LEU A 44 -15.45 35.76 -3.16
N GLY A 45 -14.42 35.80 -2.31
CA GLY A 45 -14.50 35.46 -0.89
C GLY A 45 -14.26 33.98 -0.56
N TYR A 46 -13.94 33.13 -1.53
CA TYR A 46 -13.62 31.72 -1.25
C TYR A 46 -12.31 31.59 -0.48
N LYS A 47 -12.32 30.75 0.56
CA LYS A 47 -11.14 30.41 1.35
C LYS A 47 -10.64 29.03 0.97
N ARG A 48 -9.35 28.92 0.65
CA ARG A 48 -8.71 27.64 0.28
C ARG A 48 -8.06 26.96 1.49
N LYS A 49 -8.35 25.68 1.68
CA LYS A 49 -7.66 24.77 2.61
C LYS A 49 -7.21 23.52 1.84
N GLY A 50 -5.93 23.48 1.46
CA GLY A 50 -5.40 22.42 0.60
C GLY A 50 -6.05 22.44 -0.79
N ARG A 51 -6.78 21.37 -1.12
CA ARG A 51 -7.53 21.23 -2.39
C ARG A 51 -9.01 21.56 -2.29
N MET A 52 -9.47 21.97 -1.11
CA MET A 52 -10.83 22.45 -0.86
C MET A 52 -10.86 23.97 -0.91
N LEU A 53 -11.89 24.53 -1.53
CA LEU A 53 -12.24 25.94 -1.47
C LEU A 53 -13.67 26.05 -0.95
N ALA A 54 -13.90 26.91 0.03
CA ALA A 54 -15.22 27.09 0.60
C ALA A 54 -15.56 28.57 0.79
N LEU A 55 -16.81 28.93 0.51
CA LEU A 55 -17.40 30.23 0.82
C LEU A 55 -18.59 30.00 1.75
N ALA A 56 -18.58 30.63 2.93
CA ALA A 56 -19.75 30.69 3.79
C ALA A 56 -20.70 31.79 3.29
N ALA A 57 -21.98 31.49 3.18
CA ALA A 57 -23.01 32.39 2.69
C ALA A 57 -24.34 32.16 3.41
N GLY A 58 -25.27 33.11 3.29
CA GLY A 58 -26.58 33.05 3.97
C GLY A 58 -26.51 33.37 5.47
N VAL A 59 -27.67 33.35 6.13
CA VAL A 59 -27.84 33.65 7.56
C VAL A 59 -28.94 32.76 8.14
N GLY A 60 -28.87 32.45 9.44
CA GLY A 60 -29.87 31.61 10.11
C GLY A 60 -29.95 30.21 9.47
N ASP A 61 -31.16 29.73 9.21
CA ASP A 61 -31.38 28.41 8.58
C ASP A 61 -30.97 28.36 7.11
N ALA A 62 -30.82 29.52 6.46
CA ALA A 62 -30.28 29.64 5.11
C ALA A 62 -28.74 29.72 5.07
N ALA A 63 -28.07 29.69 6.22
CA ALA A 63 -26.61 29.61 6.27
C ALA A 63 -26.12 28.33 5.59
N HIS A 64 -25.13 28.45 4.72
CA HIS A 64 -24.59 27.33 3.94
C HIS A 64 -23.13 27.57 3.53
N TRP A 65 -22.49 26.50 3.08
CA TRP A 65 -21.20 26.55 2.39
C TRP A 65 -21.36 26.20 0.93
N LYS A 66 -20.73 27.00 0.07
CA LYS A 66 -20.44 26.66 -1.32
C LYS A 66 -19.03 26.10 -1.37
N ILE A 67 -18.88 24.87 -1.83
CA ILE A 67 -17.64 24.09 -1.74
C ILE A 67 -17.20 23.66 -3.14
N VAL A 68 -15.91 23.85 -3.41
CA VAL A 68 -15.21 23.33 -4.59
C VAL A 68 -14.07 22.46 -4.11
N GLN A 69 -14.05 21.20 -4.50
CA GLN A 69 -13.03 20.24 -4.10
C GLN A 69 -12.32 19.67 -5.33
N VAL A 70 -11.00 19.83 -5.38
CA VAL A 70 -10.16 19.15 -6.38
C VAL A 70 -9.74 17.79 -5.82
N GLN A 71 -10.36 16.73 -6.33
CA GLN A 71 -10.15 15.36 -5.87
C GLN A 71 -9.22 14.60 -6.82
N ALA A 72 -8.19 13.94 -6.28
CA ALA A 72 -7.35 13.05 -7.07
C ALA A 72 -8.07 11.71 -7.33
N GLY A 73 -7.87 11.14 -8.52
CA GLY A 73 -8.27 9.77 -8.81
C GLY A 73 -7.49 8.73 -8.00
N LYS A 74 -8.02 7.52 -7.96
CA LYS A 74 -7.46 6.38 -7.20
C LYS A 74 -6.11 5.89 -7.78
N TRP A 75 -5.86 6.15 -9.06
CA TRP A 75 -4.78 5.54 -9.85
C TRP A 75 -3.74 6.56 -10.38
N ASN A 76 -3.28 7.47 -9.52
CA ASN A 76 -2.27 8.46 -9.90
C ASN A 76 -0.85 7.91 -9.70
N ASP A 77 -0.07 7.79 -10.77
CA ASP A 77 1.32 7.31 -10.73
C ASP A 77 2.25 8.17 -11.59
N GLY A 78 3.39 8.56 -11.03
CA GLY A 78 4.34 9.45 -11.68
C GLY A 78 3.66 10.72 -12.23
N PRO A 79 3.92 11.11 -13.49
CA PRO A 79 3.31 12.27 -14.14
C PRO A 79 1.91 12.00 -14.73
N ARG A 80 1.43 10.75 -14.66
CA ARG A 80 0.13 10.30 -15.17
C ARG A 80 -0.89 10.23 -14.05
N GLY A 81 -2.15 10.47 -14.39
CA GLY A 81 -3.23 10.34 -13.42
C GLY A 81 -4.48 11.03 -13.88
N GLU A 82 -5.40 11.22 -12.95
CA GLU A 82 -6.65 11.92 -13.17
C GLU A 82 -7.06 12.70 -11.93
N PHE A 83 -7.93 13.67 -12.15
CA PHE A 83 -8.59 14.40 -11.08
C PHE A 83 -10.00 14.81 -11.46
N TYR A 84 -10.77 15.17 -10.44
CA TYR A 84 -12.14 15.63 -10.51
C TYR A 84 -12.24 16.99 -9.82
N VAL A 85 -13.18 17.82 -10.26
CA VAL A 85 -13.56 19.07 -9.59
C VAL A 85 -15.00 18.90 -9.15
N ASN A 86 -15.18 18.56 -7.88
CA ASN A 86 -16.48 18.37 -7.27
C ASN A 86 -17.00 19.73 -6.77
N LEU A 87 -18.27 19.99 -7.02
CA LEU A 87 -19.03 21.12 -6.54
C LEU A 87 -20.04 20.63 -5.51
N SER A 88 -20.18 21.34 -4.41
CA SER A 88 -21.07 20.94 -3.34
C SER A 88 -21.66 22.13 -2.58
N VAL A 89 -22.92 22.04 -2.19
CA VAL A 89 -23.57 23.00 -1.30
C VAL A 89 -24.02 22.30 -0.03
N GLN A 90 -23.54 22.76 1.11
CA GLN A 90 -23.78 22.16 2.42
C GLN A 90 -24.55 23.12 3.33
N TYR A 91 -25.68 22.67 3.88
CA TYR A 91 -26.54 23.43 4.78
C TYR A 91 -26.53 22.83 6.18
N PRO A 92 -25.90 23.49 7.17
CA PRO A 92 -25.97 23.11 8.57
C PRO A 92 -27.39 22.83 9.10
N ALA A 93 -28.40 23.63 8.70
CA ALA A 93 -29.78 23.43 9.14
C ALA A 93 -30.39 22.14 8.59
N LEU A 94 -30.15 21.82 7.31
CA LEU A 94 -30.58 20.55 6.72
C LEU A 94 -29.88 19.36 7.38
N MET A 95 -28.59 19.49 7.68
CA MET A 95 -27.84 18.43 8.38
C MET A 95 -28.40 18.16 9.78
N ARG A 96 -28.79 19.20 10.54
CA ARG A 96 -29.46 19.02 11.85
C ARG A 96 -30.77 18.26 11.72
N LEU A 97 -31.57 18.60 10.70
CA LEU A 97 -32.85 17.95 10.46
C LEU A 97 -32.66 16.50 9.98
N ALA A 98 -31.69 16.27 9.10
CA ALA A 98 -31.32 14.97 8.58
C ALA A 98 -30.73 14.04 9.64
N ALA A 99 -30.02 14.58 10.63
CA ALA A 99 -29.43 13.84 11.74
C ALA A 99 -30.46 13.26 12.72
N GLN A 100 -31.72 13.73 12.67
CA GLN A 100 -32.83 13.15 13.44
C GLN A 100 -33.23 11.75 12.93
N ARG A 101 -32.75 11.36 11.74
CA ARG A 101 -33.01 10.03 11.19
C ARG A 101 -32.13 8.97 11.88
N PRO A 102 -32.65 7.75 12.09
CA PRO A 102 -31.85 6.65 12.63
C PRO A 102 -30.54 6.46 11.85
N GLY A 103 -29.42 6.34 12.58
CA GLY A 103 -28.09 6.11 11.99
C GLY A 103 -27.41 7.33 11.34
N GLN A 104 -28.04 8.52 11.35
CA GLN A 104 -27.49 9.73 10.70
C GLN A 104 -26.94 10.77 11.69
N ALA A 105 -26.79 10.41 12.98
CA ALA A 105 -26.27 11.31 14.00
C ALA A 105 -24.84 11.83 13.72
N TRP A 106 -24.05 11.05 12.97
CA TRP A 106 -22.69 11.42 12.54
C TRP A 106 -22.66 12.73 11.72
N LEU A 107 -23.75 13.11 11.05
CA LEU A 107 -23.85 14.38 10.32
C LEU A 107 -23.64 15.59 11.24
N LEU A 108 -23.95 15.47 12.54
CA LEU A 108 -23.75 16.55 13.51
C LEU A 108 -22.27 16.90 13.68
N GLU A 109 -21.36 15.96 13.48
CA GLU A 109 -19.91 16.16 13.61
C GLU A 109 -19.36 17.08 12.51
N HIS A 110 -20.04 17.13 11.36
CA HIS A 110 -19.63 17.92 10.19
C HIS A 110 -20.35 19.28 10.08
N ILE A 111 -21.28 19.60 10.98
CA ILE A 111 -22.09 20.84 10.93
C ILE A 111 -21.29 22.13 11.01
N SER A 112 -20.08 22.08 11.59
CA SER A 112 -19.26 23.26 11.85
C SER A 112 -18.14 23.47 10.82
N GLN A 113 -17.99 22.56 9.85
CA GLN A 113 -16.92 22.60 8.87
C GLN A 113 -17.43 22.28 7.46
N PRO A 114 -16.90 22.96 6.42
CA PRO A 114 -17.19 22.59 5.05
C PRO A 114 -16.62 21.22 4.74
N ASP A 115 -17.47 20.31 4.26
CA ASP A 115 -17.12 18.99 3.75
C ASP A 115 -17.94 18.69 2.49
N GLU A 116 -17.23 18.44 1.39
CA GLU A 116 -17.84 18.16 0.09
C GLU A 116 -18.73 16.92 0.14
N ALA A 117 -18.30 15.87 0.86
CA ALA A 117 -19.01 14.61 0.95
C ALA A 117 -20.33 14.72 1.72
N ALA A 118 -20.44 15.73 2.58
CA ALA A 118 -21.62 15.99 3.42
C ALA A 118 -22.59 17.02 2.81
N GLY A 119 -22.35 17.50 1.58
CA GLY A 119 -23.24 18.46 0.93
C GLY A 119 -24.54 17.86 0.42
N GLN A 120 -25.59 18.68 0.43
CA GLN A 120 -26.96 18.31 0.05
C GLN A 120 -27.23 18.51 -1.45
N ALA A 121 -26.47 19.40 -2.11
CA ALA A 121 -26.41 19.46 -3.56
C ALA A 121 -25.00 19.16 -4.02
N ARG A 122 -24.84 18.26 -5.01
CA ARG A 122 -23.52 17.89 -5.53
C ARG A 122 -23.50 17.83 -7.05
N ALA A 123 -22.36 18.15 -7.65
CA ALA A 123 -22.13 18.00 -9.07
C ALA A 123 -20.64 17.85 -9.35
N ARG A 124 -20.29 17.41 -10.55
CA ARG A 124 -18.93 17.48 -11.07
C ARG A 124 -18.86 18.52 -12.17
N LEU A 125 -17.91 19.44 -12.08
CA LEU A 125 -17.75 20.48 -13.08
C LEU A 125 -17.55 19.89 -14.49
N GLY A 126 -16.82 18.77 -14.61
CA GLY A 126 -16.59 18.09 -15.89
C GLY A 126 -17.88 17.58 -16.53
N GLN A 127 -18.80 17.07 -15.72
CA GLN A 127 -20.12 16.63 -16.16
C GLN A 127 -20.99 17.80 -16.62
N LEU A 128 -21.02 18.89 -15.83
CA LEU A 128 -21.77 20.10 -16.18
C LEU A 128 -21.28 20.68 -17.51
N MET A 129 -19.96 20.74 -17.71
CA MET A 129 -19.35 21.20 -18.96
C MET A 129 -19.64 20.28 -20.15
N SER A 130 -19.79 18.97 -19.92
CA SER A 130 -20.10 17.99 -20.98
C SER A 130 -21.59 17.99 -21.37
N ALA A 131 -22.46 18.54 -20.52
CA ALA A 131 -23.88 18.69 -20.78
C ALA A 131 -24.21 19.96 -21.59
N LEU A 132 -23.24 20.85 -21.79
CA LEU A 132 -23.42 22.06 -22.58
C LEU A 132 -23.52 21.74 -24.08
N PRO A 133 -24.22 22.57 -24.86
CA PRO A 133 -24.20 22.48 -26.32
C PRO A 133 -22.76 22.56 -26.86
N PRO A 134 -22.37 21.78 -27.88
CA PRO A 134 -21.00 21.75 -28.42
C PRO A 134 -20.43 23.13 -28.81
N GLU A 135 -21.30 24.08 -29.17
CA GLU A 135 -20.97 25.46 -29.51
C GLU A 135 -20.61 26.35 -28.30
N HIS A 136 -20.86 25.89 -27.06
CA HIS A 136 -20.53 26.66 -25.88
C HIS A 136 -19.00 26.71 -25.66
N PRO A 137 -18.39 27.86 -25.33
CA PRO A 137 -16.93 28.00 -25.16
C PRO A 137 -16.27 27.11 -24.10
N CYS A 138 -17.09 26.53 -23.22
CA CYS A 138 -16.68 25.62 -22.14
C CYS A 138 -17.17 24.18 -22.35
N ALA A 139 -17.81 23.88 -23.49
CA ALA A 139 -18.30 22.55 -23.77
C ALA A 139 -17.14 21.55 -23.88
N ARG A 140 -17.29 20.39 -23.25
CA ARG A 140 -16.33 19.29 -23.40
C ARG A 140 -16.89 18.26 -24.40
N PRO A 141 -16.11 17.87 -25.43
CA PRO A 141 -16.58 16.97 -26.49
C PRO A 141 -16.79 15.51 -26.03
N CYS A 142 -16.22 15.13 -24.88
CA CYS A 142 -16.32 13.77 -24.34
C CYS A 142 -17.17 13.78 -23.06
N ARG A 143 -18.12 12.84 -22.93
CA ARG A 143 -18.93 12.61 -21.71
C ARG A 143 -18.10 11.99 -20.60
N VAL A 144 -17.14 12.74 -20.09
CA VAL A 144 -16.13 12.26 -19.14
C VAL A 144 -15.99 13.28 -18.03
N ASP A 145 -16.23 12.85 -16.79
CA ASP A 145 -16.28 13.74 -15.63
C ASP A 145 -14.87 14.08 -15.12
N GLU A 146 -13.88 13.25 -15.42
CA GLU A 146 -12.48 13.40 -15.05
C GLU A 146 -11.67 14.27 -16.03
N TRP A 147 -10.58 14.82 -15.52
CA TRP A 147 -9.49 15.38 -16.30
C TRP A 147 -8.28 14.46 -16.21
N LYS A 148 -7.77 14.01 -17.36
CA LYS A 148 -6.58 13.17 -17.44
C LYS A 148 -5.32 14.02 -17.44
N LEU A 149 -4.29 13.53 -16.76
CA LEU A 149 -2.96 14.09 -16.67
C LEU A 149 -1.97 13.14 -17.32
N SER A 150 -1.08 13.70 -18.13
CA SER A 150 0.07 13.00 -18.69
C SER A 150 1.23 13.98 -18.85
N PRO A 151 2.43 13.53 -19.23
CA PRO A 151 3.54 14.44 -19.55
C PRO A 151 3.23 15.44 -20.67
N HIS A 152 2.35 15.09 -21.61
CA HIS A 152 2.03 15.90 -22.80
C HIS A 152 0.92 16.93 -22.54
N VAL A 153 0.25 16.84 -21.39
CA VAL A 153 -0.77 17.80 -21.01
C VAL A 153 -0.11 19.10 -20.56
N ASP A 154 -0.35 20.17 -21.32
CA ASP A 154 0.05 21.50 -20.91
C ASP A 154 -0.83 21.96 -19.73
N MET A 155 -0.19 22.09 -18.57
CA MET A 155 -0.85 22.44 -17.33
C MET A 155 -1.37 23.87 -17.28
N GLY A 156 -0.79 24.79 -18.06
CA GLY A 156 -1.28 26.17 -18.13
C GLY A 156 -2.69 26.25 -18.71
N PRO A 157 -2.87 25.91 -20.00
CA PRO A 157 -4.17 25.89 -20.68
C PRO A 157 -5.19 24.98 -20.00
N LEU A 158 -4.77 23.82 -19.47
CA LEU A 158 -5.70 22.95 -18.74
C LEU A 158 -6.23 23.64 -17.48
N ALA A 159 -5.35 24.25 -16.67
CA ALA A 159 -5.80 24.95 -15.47
C ALA A 159 -6.67 26.17 -15.81
N ASP A 160 -6.37 26.86 -16.90
CA ASP A 160 -7.17 28.01 -17.37
C ASP A 160 -8.53 27.58 -17.90
N GLY A 161 -8.61 26.46 -18.62
CA GLY A 161 -9.88 25.85 -19.03
C GLY A 161 -10.73 25.43 -17.82
N VAL A 162 -10.12 24.86 -16.77
CA VAL A 162 -10.81 24.52 -15.52
C VAL A 162 -11.29 25.78 -14.79
N VAL A 163 -10.47 26.82 -14.69
CA VAL A 163 -10.85 28.10 -14.08
C VAL A 163 -12.01 28.73 -14.85
N ARG A 164 -11.92 28.77 -16.18
CA ARG A 164 -12.99 29.31 -17.03
C ARG A 164 -14.30 28.54 -16.85
N GLY A 165 -14.25 27.21 -16.91
CA GLY A 165 -15.41 26.35 -16.64
C GLY A 165 -15.97 26.59 -15.24
N MET A 166 -15.13 26.78 -14.23
CA MET A 166 -15.57 27.11 -12.87
C MET A 166 -16.30 28.46 -12.82
N LEU A 167 -15.81 29.50 -13.51
CA LEU A 167 -16.42 30.83 -13.49
C LEU A 167 -17.71 30.89 -14.32
N GLU A 168 -17.74 30.25 -15.49
CA GLU A 168 -18.87 30.32 -16.42
C GLU A 168 -19.97 29.28 -16.14
N VAL A 169 -19.63 28.15 -15.49
CA VAL A 169 -20.55 27.02 -15.29
C VAL A 169 -20.66 26.65 -13.81
N GLY A 170 -19.53 26.47 -13.13
CA GLY A 170 -19.51 25.98 -11.75
C GLY A 170 -20.09 26.97 -10.74
N LEU A 171 -19.77 28.26 -10.86
CA LEU A 171 -20.27 29.31 -9.98
C LEU A 171 -21.78 29.56 -10.15
N PRO A 172 -22.31 29.71 -11.37
CA PRO A 172 -23.75 29.78 -11.58
C PRO A 172 -24.49 28.58 -10.96
N TRP A 173 -23.94 27.37 -11.11
CA TRP A 173 -24.51 26.18 -10.47
C TRP A 173 -24.51 26.31 -8.94
N LEU A 174 -23.39 26.71 -8.31
CA LEU A 174 -23.32 26.93 -6.86
C LEU A 174 -24.25 28.07 -6.38
N GLU A 175 -24.56 29.05 -7.23
CA GLU A 175 -25.48 30.13 -6.92
C GLU A 175 -26.94 29.67 -6.99
N GLU A 176 -27.31 28.95 -8.05
CA GLU A 176 -28.63 28.35 -8.21
C GLU A 176 -28.99 27.45 -7.01
N HIS A 177 -28.03 26.65 -6.54
CA HIS A 177 -28.22 25.71 -5.43
C HIS A 177 -27.92 26.34 -4.05
N GLY A 178 -27.53 27.63 -4.04
CA GLY A 178 -27.23 28.42 -2.84
C GLY A 178 -28.46 28.98 -2.12
N SER A 179 -29.66 28.44 -2.39
CA SER A 179 -30.85 28.70 -1.59
C SER A 179 -31.60 27.41 -1.23
N LEU A 180 -32.22 27.39 -0.03
CA LEU A 180 -33.13 26.30 0.37
C LEU A 180 -34.28 26.12 -0.63
N ARG A 181 -34.72 27.21 -1.28
CA ARG A 181 -35.80 27.16 -2.28
C ARG A 181 -35.35 26.47 -3.56
N GLY A 182 -34.13 26.77 -4.02
CA GLY A 182 -33.51 26.05 -5.14
C GLY A 182 -33.39 24.54 -4.88
N LEU A 183 -33.09 24.14 -3.65
CA LEU A 183 -33.09 22.72 -3.27
C LEU A 183 -34.50 22.11 -3.25
N ALA A 184 -35.50 22.81 -2.72
CA ALA A 184 -36.88 22.30 -2.65
C ALA A 184 -37.49 22.10 -4.05
N ASP A 185 -37.24 23.02 -4.98
CA ASP A 185 -38.00 23.12 -6.23
C ASP A 185 -37.46 22.30 -7.42
N GLN A 186 -36.24 21.76 -7.36
CA GLN A 186 -35.62 21.08 -8.51
C GLN A 186 -36.24 19.74 -8.94
N GLU A 187 -36.38 19.51 -10.26
CA GLU A 187 -36.71 18.20 -10.83
C GLU A 187 -35.44 17.39 -11.15
N ALA A 188 -35.39 16.13 -10.68
CA ALA A 188 -34.11 15.44 -10.46
C ALA A 188 -33.36 14.96 -11.72
N SER A 189 -32.06 15.28 -11.73
CA SER A 189 -30.98 14.41 -12.23
C SER A 189 -30.37 13.61 -11.06
N LEU A 190 -29.87 12.38 -11.30
CA LEU A 190 -29.42 11.38 -10.31
C LEU A 190 -28.32 11.83 -9.32
N LEU A 191 -27.67 12.98 -9.53
CA LEU A 191 -26.56 13.47 -8.70
C LEU A 191 -26.86 14.79 -7.97
N THR A 192 -28.00 15.43 -8.24
CA THR A 192 -28.22 16.84 -7.89
C THR A 192 -28.68 17.05 -6.45
N VAL A 193 -29.86 16.56 -6.04
CA VAL A 193 -30.36 16.67 -4.66
C VAL A 193 -31.25 15.45 -4.33
N ASP A 194 -31.00 14.78 -3.20
CA ASP A 194 -31.82 13.64 -2.76
C ASP A 194 -33.24 14.08 -2.33
N VAL A 195 -34.25 13.23 -2.58
CA VAL A 195 -35.68 13.56 -2.38
C VAL A 195 -36.00 13.94 -0.93
N ASP A 196 -35.38 13.26 0.03
CA ASP A 196 -35.50 13.55 1.45
C ASP A 196 -34.93 14.93 1.83
N MET A 197 -33.83 15.35 1.20
CA MET A 197 -33.25 16.69 1.39
C MET A 197 -34.13 17.78 0.80
N ARG A 198 -34.85 17.51 -0.29
CA ARG A 198 -35.84 18.44 -0.85
C ARG A 198 -37.02 18.67 0.08
N ILE A 199 -37.55 17.59 0.66
CA ILE A 199 -38.62 17.64 1.66
C ILE A 199 -38.15 18.43 2.89
N ALA A 200 -36.95 18.12 3.40
CA ALA A 200 -36.34 18.83 4.52
C ALA A 200 -36.15 20.33 4.23
N ALA A 201 -35.74 20.69 3.01
CA ALA A 201 -35.58 22.09 2.60
C ALA A 201 -36.92 22.84 2.55
N ALA A 202 -37.97 22.21 2.01
CA ALA A 202 -39.32 22.77 2.02
C ALA A 202 -39.86 22.96 3.46
N VAL A 203 -39.63 22.00 4.36
CA VAL A 203 -40.01 22.09 5.77
C VAL A 203 -39.27 23.25 6.47
N LEU A 204 -37.96 23.41 6.25
CA LEU A 204 -37.20 24.54 6.81
C LEU A 204 -37.64 25.91 6.28
N LEU A 205 -38.23 25.95 5.08
CA LEU A 205 -38.86 27.16 4.53
C LEU A 205 -40.28 27.41 5.07
N GLY A 206 -40.84 26.49 5.85
CA GLY A 206 -42.24 26.51 6.28
C GLY A 206 -43.23 26.17 5.17
N ASP A 207 -42.77 25.67 4.03
CA ASP A 207 -43.59 25.31 2.86
C ASP A 207 -44.00 23.84 2.93
N PHE A 208 -44.86 23.52 3.89
CA PHE A 208 -45.36 22.15 4.11
C PHE A 208 -46.18 21.62 2.92
N ALA A 209 -46.85 22.52 2.19
CA ALA A 209 -47.57 22.16 0.97
C ALA A 209 -46.61 21.62 -0.10
N ARG A 210 -45.48 22.30 -0.33
CA ARG A 210 -44.43 21.83 -1.25
C ARG A 210 -43.78 20.54 -0.75
N ALA A 211 -43.49 20.44 0.55
CA ALA A 211 -42.95 19.21 1.14
C ALA A 211 -43.87 18.00 0.91
N GLN A 212 -45.18 18.19 1.12
CA GLN A 212 -46.19 17.16 0.88
C GLN A 212 -46.31 16.81 -0.61
N GLN A 213 -46.26 17.81 -1.50
CA GLN A 213 -46.27 17.58 -2.94
C GLN A 213 -45.08 16.73 -3.40
N VAL A 214 -43.86 17.05 -2.94
CA VAL A 214 -42.65 16.29 -3.27
C VAL A 214 -42.76 14.84 -2.76
N LEU A 215 -43.31 14.64 -1.56
CA LEU A 215 -43.56 13.31 -1.00
C LEU A 215 -44.50 12.49 -1.89
N VAL A 216 -45.61 13.10 -2.36
CA VAL A 216 -46.60 12.44 -3.24
C VAL A 216 -46.00 12.11 -4.61
N GLU A 217 -45.37 13.10 -5.26
CA GLU A 217 -44.80 12.95 -6.60
C GLU A 217 -43.65 11.93 -6.65
N ARG A 218 -42.89 11.81 -5.55
CA ARG A 218 -41.69 10.97 -5.47
C ARG A 218 -41.83 9.80 -4.51
N GLN A 219 -43.05 9.40 -4.14
CA GLN A 219 -43.31 8.24 -3.28
C GLN A 219 -42.60 6.96 -3.76
N GLY A 220 -42.44 6.79 -5.08
CA GLY A 220 -41.73 5.66 -5.70
C GLY A 220 -40.25 5.56 -5.32
N ARG A 221 -39.59 6.66 -4.96
CA ARG A 221 -38.18 6.64 -4.51
C ARG A 221 -38.04 6.02 -3.11
N PHE A 222 -38.99 6.27 -2.23
CA PHE A 222 -39.01 5.68 -0.89
C PHE A 222 -39.30 4.18 -0.94
N THR A 223 -40.15 3.74 -1.88
CA THR A 223 -40.43 2.30 -2.07
C THR A 223 -39.29 1.57 -2.78
N ASN A 224 -38.60 2.22 -3.72
CA ASN A 224 -37.52 1.59 -4.48
C ASN A 224 -36.26 1.35 -3.64
N ASN A 225 -36.10 2.01 -2.50
CA ASN A 225 -34.98 1.81 -1.57
C ASN A 225 -35.22 0.68 -0.55
N GLY A 226 -36.34 -0.04 -0.66
CA GLY A 226 -36.65 -1.23 0.15
C GLY A 226 -37.44 -0.96 1.44
N ALA A 227 -37.90 -2.05 2.08
CA ALA A 227 -38.79 -2.00 3.24
C ALA A 227 -38.16 -1.32 4.47
N ALA A 228 -36.92 -1.65 4.80
CA ALA A 228 -36.21 -1.05 5.93
C ALA A 228 -36.05 0.47 5.80
N TYR A 229 -35.78 0.96 4.57
CA TYR A 229 -35.70 2.40 4.32
C TYR A 229 -37.06 3.08 4.51
N LEU A 230 -38.15 2.47 4.02
CA LEU A 230 -39.50 3.01 4.19
C LEU A 230 -39.95 3.01 5.65
N GLU A 231 -39.68 1.94 6.41
CA GLU A 231 -39.96 1.84 7.84
C GLU A 231 -39.19 2.89 8.65
N MET A 232 -37.92 3.14 8.29
CA MET A 232 -37.10 4.17 8.92
C MET A 232 -37.61 5.59 8.61
N MET A 233 -38.00 5.86 7.36
CA MET A 233 -38.35 7.22 6.91
C MET A 233 -39.77 7.64 7.34
N ARG A 234 -40.71 6.70 7.49
CA ARG A 234 -42.11 7.02 7.81
C ARG A 234 -42.28 7.76 9.15
N PRO A 235 -41.68 7.34 10.28
CA PRO A 235 -41.76 8.10 11.53
C PRO A 235 -41.11 9.48 11.45
N TRP A 236 -39.98 9.59 10.73
CA TRP A 236 -39.30 10.87 10.55
C TRP A 236 -40.16 11.84 9.75
N LEU A 237 -40.71 11.44 8.60
CA LEU A 237 -41.61 12.27 7.78
C LEU A 237 -42.88 12.68 8.54
N ALA A 238 -43.46 11.78 9.33
CA ALA A 238 -44.59 12.10 10.20
C ALA A 238 -44.19 13.11 11.29
N GLY A 239 -43.00 12.97 11.87
CA GLY A 239 -42.43 13.92 12.83
C GLY A 239 -42.17 15.32 12.25
N LEU A 240 -42.01 15.44 10.92
CA LEU A 240 -41.96 16.71 10.19
C LEU A 240 -43.35 17.31 9.92
N GLY A 241 -44.44 16.66 10.35
CA GLY A 241 -45.80 17.12 10.14
C GLY A 241 -46.41 16.80 8.76
N LEU A 242 -45.82 15.84 8.02
CA LEU A 242 -46.31 15.42 6.71
C LEU A 242 -47.32 14.27 6.81
N ASP A 243 -48.29 14.25 5.91
CA ASP A 243 -49.22 13.13 5.77
C ASP A 243 -48.52 11.96 5.06
N VAL A 244 -48.09 10.99 5.86
CA VAL A 244 -47.43 9.77 5.40
C VAL A 244 -48.39 8.68 4.93
N SER A 245 -49.72 8.90 4.97
CA SER A 245 -50.70 7.95 4.43
C SER A 245 -50.56 7.75 2.92
N VAL A 246 -49.96 8.73 2.23
CA VAL A 246 -49.62 8.66 0.81
C VAL A 246 -48.55 7.60 0.51
N LEU A 247 -47.73 7.23 1.50
CA LEU A 247 -46.73 6.17 1.34
C LEU A 247 -47.38 4.80 1.55
N PRO A 248 -47.15 3.81 0.66
CA PRO A 248 -47.77 2.49 0.77
C PRO A 248 -47.36 1.78 2.05
N ALA A 249 -48.28 1.02 2.66
CA ALA A 249 -48.04 0.34 3.95
C ALA A 249 -46.82 -0.58 3.93
N THR A 250 -46.48 -1.14 2.77
CA THR A 250 -45.29 -1.96 2.53
C THR A 250 -44.53 -1.44 1.30
N ALA A 251 -43.20 -1.47 1.37
CA ALA A 251 -42.39 -1.21 0.18
C ALA A 251 -42.55 -2.36 -0.80
N ALA A 252 -42.64 -2.07 -2.10
CA ALA A 252 -42.42 -3.11 -3.09
C ALA A 252 -41.02 -3.70 -2.85
N PRO A 253 -40.84 -5.03 -2.87
CA PRO A 253 -39.50 -5.61 -2.80
C PRO A 253 -38.65 -4.94 -3.89
N LEU A 254 -37.44 -4.50 -3.51
CA LEU A 254 -36.43 -4.00 -4.44
C LEU A 254 -36.44 -4.97 -5.63
N ARG A 255 -36.79 -4.48 -6.82
CA ARG A 255 -36.63 -5.27 -8.04
C ARG A 255 -35.14 -5.37 -8.26
N ILE A 256 -34.53 -6.36 -7.62
CA ILE A 256 -33.23 -6.91 -7.97
C ILE A 256 -33.32 -7.09 -9.50
N SER A 257 -32.43 -6.45 -10.26
CA SER A 257 -32.50 -6.53 -11.72
C SER A 257 -32.48 -8.00 -12.15
N ALA A 258 -33.09 -8.35 -13.29
CA ALA A 258 -33.04 -9.73 -13.77
C ALA A 258 -31.60 -10.27 -13.87
N TRP A 259 -30.63 -9.37 -14.10
CA TRP A 259 -29.20 -9.66 -14.07
C TRP A 259 -28.68 -9.92 -12.66
N GLU A 260 -29.01 -9.11 -11.65
CA GLU A 260 -28.62 -9.35 -10.26
C GLU A 260 -29.30 -10.60 -9.68
N GLN A 261 -30.57 -10.87 -10.00
CA GLN A 261 -31.27 -12.09 -9.58
C GLN A 261 -30.64 -13.32 -10.20
N LYS A 262 -30.33 -13.25 -11.50
CA LYS A 262 -29.62 -14.32 -12.21
C LYS A 262 -28.25 -14.54 -11.59
N ARG A 263 -27.49 -13.47 -11.33
CA ARG A 263 -26.17 -13.53 -10.71
C ARG A 263 -26.24 -14.09 -9.29
N GLU A 264 -27.21 -13.67 -8.47
CA GLU A 264 -27.38 -14.18 -7.12
C GLU A 264 -27.86 -15.64 -7.11
N ALA A 265 -28.72 -16.03 -8.05
CA ALA A 265 -29.13 -17.42 -8.24
C ALA A 265 -27.98 -18.31 -8.73
N GLU A 266 -27.17 -17.86 -9.69
CA GLU A 266 -25.95 -18.53 -10.15
C GLU A 266 -24.97 -18.73 -9.00
N LEU A 267 -24.75 -17.67 -8.21
CA LEU A 267 -23.86 -17.71 -7.06
C LEU A 267 -24.38 -18.61 -5.93
N ARG A 268 -25.68 -18.59 -5.62
CA ARG A 268 -26.27 -19.51 -4.62
C ARG A 268 -26.26 -20.96 -5.11
N ALA A 269 -26.43 -21.18 -6.41
CA ALA A 269 -26.31 -22.51 -7.00
C ALA A 269 -24.87 -23.02 -6.90
N GLU A 270 -23.87 -22.15 -7.12
CA GLU A 270 -22.45 -22.46 -6.92
C GLU A 270 -22.15 -22.79 -5.45
N GLU A 271 -22.61 -21.97 -4.50
CA GLU A 271 -22.48 -22.25 -3.05
C GLU A 271 -23.13 -23.58 -2.66
N THR A 272 -24.32 -23.87 -3.21
CA THR A 272 -25.05 -25.11 -2.93
C THR A 272 -24.32 -26.32 -3.52
N ALA A 273 -23.78 -26.20 -4.73
CA ALA A 273 -22.98 -27.25 -5.38
C ALA A 273 -21.71 -27.54 -4.58
N GLN A 274 -20.98 -26.49 -4.15
CA GLN A 274 -19.79 -26.63 -3.31
C GLN A 274 -20.11 -27.24 -1.94
N ALA A 275 -21.21 -26.84 -1.31
CA ALA A 275 -21.67 -27.43 -0.05
C ALA A 275 -22.06 -28.91 -0.22
N GLN A 276 -22.69 -29.28 -1.34
CA GLN A 276 -23.01 -30.68 -1.66
C GLN A 276 -21.75 -31.50 -1.93
N GLU A 277 -20.75 -30.95 -2.62
CA GLU A 277 -19.45 -31.58 -2.82
C GLU A 277 -18.75 -31.83 -1.48
N ALA A 278 -18.68 -30.81 -0.62
CA ALA A 278 -18.13 -30.94 0.73
C ALA A 278 -18.86 -32.01 1.54
N ALA A 279 -20.20 -32.03 1.51
CA ALA A 279 -21.00 -33.05 2.19
C ALA A 279 -20.79 -34.45 1.60
N THR A 280 -20.59 -34.57 0.28
CA THR A 280 -20.34 -35.86 -0.40
C THR A 280 -18.97 -36.41 -0.05
N LEU A 281 -17.92 -35.58 -0.08
CA LEU A 281 -16.57 -35.95 0.35
C LEU A 281 -16.59 -36.44 1.80
N ARG A 282 -17.42 -35.82 2.65
CA ARG A 282 -17.60 -36.22 4.04
C ARG A 282 -18.40 -37.52 4.18
N ALA A 283 -19.49 -37.67 3.44
CA ALA A 283 -20.34 -38.86 3.48
C ALA A 283 -19.60 -40.11 2.99
N ALA A 284 -18.79 -39.97 1.93
CA ALA A 284 -17.89 -41.01 1.46
C ALA A 284 -16.85 -41.43 2.52
N ALA A 285 -16.60 -40.57 3.51
CA ALA A 285 -15.60 -40.78 4.55
C ALA A 285 -16.15 -41.27 5.91
N GLN A 286 -17.46 -41.41 6.09
CA GLN A 286 -18.09 -41.78 7.38
C GLN A 286 -17.75 -43.19 7.90
N GLN A 287 -16.88 -43.96 7.24
CA GLN A 287 -16.55 -45.35 7.62
C GLN A 287 -15.22 -45.55 8.37
N ALA A 288 -14.41 -44.51 8.61
CA ALA A 288 -13.17 -44.55 9.42
C ALA A 288 -12.69 -43.11 9.71
N PRO A 289 -11.75 -42.86 10.65
CA PRO A 289 -11.11 -41.53 10.72
C PRO A 289 -10.56 -41.16 9.33
N LEU A 290 -10.90 -39.97 8.85
CA LEU A 290 -10.54 -39.50 7.51
C LEU A 290 -9.03 -39.66 7.25
N ALA A 291 -8.65 -40.16 6.09
CA ALA A 291 -7.26 -40.06 5.66
C ALA A 291 -6.88 -38.56 5.59
N PRO A 292 -5.69 -38.14 6.06
CA PRO A 292 -5.32 -36.72 6.16
C PRO A 292 -5.47 -35.92 4.85
N ARG A 293 -5.25 -36.57 3.70
CA ARG A 293 -5.49 -36.01 2.37
C ARG A 293 -6.98 -35.70 2.13
N VAL A 294 -7.85 -36.65 2.41
CA VAL A 294 -9.31 -36.48 2.22
C VAL A 294 -9.84 -35.43 3.18
N LEU A 295 -9.30 -35.36 4.40
CA LEU A 295 -9.62 -34.30 5.36
C LEU A 295 -9.19 -32.92 4.85
N ALA A 296 -8.01 -32.79 4.25
CA ALA A 296 -7.55 -31.54 3.64
C ALA A 296 -8.45 -31.11 2.47
N ASP A 297 -8.84 -32.04 1.59
CA ASP A 297 -9.74 -31.76 0.45
C ASP A 297 -11.14 -31.31 0.93
N ALA A 298 -11.69 -32.00 1.94
CA ALA A 298 -12.95 -31.61 2.56
C ALA A 298 -12.87 -30.21 3.20
N TRP A 299 -11.77 -29.91 3.90
CA TRP A 299 -11.57 -28.62 4.57
C TRP A 299 -11.46 -27.46 3.57
N ILE A 300 -10.81 -27.68 2.41
CA ILE A 300 -10.79 -26.72 1.30
C ILE A 300 -12.20 -26.49 0.74
N ALA A 301 -12.95 -27.56 0.49
CA ALA A 301 -14.32 -27.46 -0.04
C ALA A 301 -15.27 -26.73 0.93
N GLU A 302 -15.16 -26.98 2.23
CA GLU A 302 -15.93 -26.29 3.26
C GLU A 302 -15.60 -24.80 3.34
N LEU A 303 -14.31 -24.43 3.29
CA LEU A 303 -13.91 -23.03 3.28
C LEU A 303 -14.44 -22.31 2.03
N ARG A 304 -14.36 -22.97 0.87
CA ARG A 304 -14.94 -22.47 -0.38
C ARG A 304 -16.44 -22.25 -0.29
N ALA A 305 -17.18 -23.18 0.32
CA ALA A 305 -18.63 -23.02 0.50
C ALA A 305 -18.99 -21.89 1.47
N ALA A 306 -18.11 -21.60 2.45
CA ALA A 306 -18.36 -20.64 3.52
C ALA A 306 -17.64 -19.29 3.35
N TRP A 307 -16.90 -19.06 2.26
CA TRP A 307 -15.99 -17.91 2.09
C TRP A 307 -16.60 -16.53 2.37
N ARG A 308 -17.90 -16.33 2.11
CA ARG A 308 -18.61 -15.07 2.37
C ARG A 308 -18.82 -14.76 3.85
N SER A 309 -18.76 -15.78 4.70
CA SER A 309 -18.99 -15.65 6.13
C SER A 309 -17.72 -15.36 6.92
N ASP A 310 -16.57 -15.27 6.24
CA ASP A 310 -15.23 -15.12 6.85
C ASP A 310 -15.01 -16.11 8.02
N PRO A 311 -15.19 -17.42 7.78
CA PRO A 311 -15.22 -18.41 8.84
C PRO A 311 -13.82 -18.60 9.44
N LYS A 312 -13.73 -18.80 10.76
CA LYS A 312 -12.49 -19.24 11.41
C LYS A 312 -12.24 -20.71 11.04
N PRO A 313 -11.19 -21.05 10.27
CA PRO A 313 -11.08 -22.37 9.67
C PRO A 313 -11.10 -23.56 10.64
N LEU A 314 -10.49 -23.41 11.82
CA LEU A 314 -10.42 -24.48 12.83
C LEU A 314 -11.68 -24.59 13.70
N ALA A 315 -12.47 -23.52 13.81
CA ALA A 315 -13.59 -23.44 14.76
C ALA A 315 -14.95 -23.52 14.07
N ASP A 316 -15.10 -22.83 12.94
CA ASP A 316 -16.39 -22.60 12.29
C ASP A 316 -16.62 -23.58 11.12
N LEU A 317 -15.55 -24.13 10.54
CA LEU A 317 -15.67 -25.13 9.47
C LEU A 317 -15.83 -26.53 10.06
N PRO A 318 -16.72 -27.36 9.48
CA PRO A 318 -17.00 -28.67 10.04
C PRO A 318 -15.78 -29.62 10.19
N SER A 319 -14.80 -29.55 9.28
CA SER A 319 -13.55 -30.33 9.33
C SER A 319 -12.52 -29.74 10.31
N GLY A 320 -12.67 -28.48 10.71
CA GLY A 320 -11.78 -27.77 11.62
C GLY A 320 -11.59 -28.47 12.98
N PRO A 321 -12.67 -28.83 13.70
CA PRO A 321 -12.57 -29.58 14.96
C PRO A 321 -11.88 -30.93 14.82
N GLU A 322 -12.08 -31.63 13.69
CA GLU A 322 -11.42 -32.90 13.44
C GLU A 322 -9.92 -32.71 13.24
N VAL A 323 -9.51 -31.73 12.42
CA VAL A 323 -8.10 -31.34 12.25
C VAL A 323 -7.48 -30.96 13.59
N ALA A 324 -8.17 -30.15 14.41
CA ALA A 324 -7.68 -29.72 15.71
C ALA A 324 -7.50 -30.89 16.69
N SER A 325 -8.41 -31.89 16.64
CA SER A 325 -8.41 -33.06 17.53
C SER A 325 -7.34 -34.10 17.21
N ARG A 326 -6.73 -34.05 16.00
CA ARG A 326 -5.65 -34.96 15.59
C ARG A 326 -4.42 -34.79 16.49
N ASP A 327 -3.55 -35.78 16.54
CA ASP A 327 -2.22 -35.61 17.12
C ASP A 327 -1.31 -34.78 16.21
N ALA A 328 -0.06 -34.53 16.64
CA ALA A 328 0.88 -33.72 15.86
C ALA A 328 1.17 -34.35 14.48
N ALA A 329 1.38 -35.67 14.42
CA ALA A 329 1.64 -36.40 13.18
C ALA A 329 0.44 -36.34 12.23
N GLY A 330 -0.78 -36.46 12.75
CA GLY A 330 -2.01 -36.31 11.96
C GLY A 330 -2.17 -34.91 11.39
N ARG A 331 -1.88 -33.86 12.17
CA ARG A 331 -1.90 -32.46 11.68
C ARG A 331 -0.80 -32.18 10.65
N GLU A 332 0.39 -32.74 10.83
CA GLU A 332 1.46 -32.70 9.84
C GLU A 332 1.03 -33.35 8.51
N ALA A 333 0.35 -34.49 8.56
CA ALA A 333 -0.15 -35.16 7.38
C ALA A 333 -1.28 -34.36 6.69
N VAL A 334 -2.11 -33.62 7.43
CA VAL A 334 -3.09 -32.69 6.85
C VAL A 334 -2.40 -31.53 6.14
N LEU A 335 -1.32 -30.98 6.72
CA LEU A 335 -0.51 -29.94 6.08
C LEU A 335 0.05 -30.42 4.73
N LEU A 336 0.63 -31.63 4.71
CA LEU A 336 1.09 -32.24 3.46
C LEU A 336 -0.07 -32.44 2.48
N GLY A 337 -1.23 -32.87 2.97
CA GLY A 337 -2.47 -32.98 2.19
C GLY A 337 -2.93 -31.66 1.57
N LEU A 338 -2.76 -30.52 2.22
CA LEU A 338 -3.06 -29.22 1.61
C LEU A 338 -2.07 -28.88 0.48
N LEU A 339 -0.77 -29.12 0.71
CA LEU A 339 0.27 -28.81 -0.26
C LEU A 339 0.25 -29.73 -1.48
N ASP A 340 -0.01 -31.02 -1.27
CA ASP A 340 -0.18 -31.99 -2.34
C ASP A 340 -1.35 -31.58 -3.26
N ARG A 341 -2.32 -30.79 -2.77
CA ARG A 341 -3.50 -30.40 -3.57
C ARG A 341 -3.13 -29.31 -4.55
N LEU A 342 -2.29 -28.38 -4.11
CA LEU A 342 -1.65 -27.38 -4.96
C LEU A 342 -0.74 -28.05 -5.98
N VAL A 343 0.04 -29.08 -5.59
CA VAL A 343 0.94 -29.78 -6.51
C VAL A 343 0.15 -30.50 -7.60
N ASP A 344 -0.91 -31.25 -7.24
CA ASP A 344 -1.76 -31.91 -8.22
C ASP A 344 -2.45 -30.92 -9.17
N ASP A 345 -2.91 -29.78 -8.63
CA ASP A 345 -3.50 -28.70 -9.43
C ASP A 345 -2.49 -28.07 -10.39
N GLU A 346 -1.25 -27.85 -9.94
CA GLU A 346 -0.17 -27.31 -10.76
C GLU A 346 0.26 -28.28 -11.88
N GLN A 347 0.26 -29.59 -11.60
CA GLN A 347 0.55 -30.60 -12.61
C GLN A 347 -0.58 -30.72 -13.65
N ALA A 348 -1.84 -30.60 -13.20
CA ALA A 348 -3.00 -30.63 -14.08
C ALA A 348 -3.12 -29.35 -14.92
N GLN A 349 -2.78 -28.19 -14.34
CA GLN A 349 -2.91 -26.86 -14.94
C GLN A 349 -1.69 -25.98 -14.62
N PRO A 350 -0.57 -26.14 -15.35
CA PRO A 350 0.66 -25.39 -15.11
C PRO A 350 0.47 -23.87 -15.21
N THR A 351 0.99 -23.13 -14.24
CA THR A 351 0.94 -21.65 -14.18
C THR A 351 1.89 -20.99 -15.18
N THR A 352 2.69 -21.77 -15.90
CA THR A 352 3.67 -21.27 -16.88
C THR A 352 3.05 -20.45 -18.01
N ASN A 353 1.75 -20.58 -18.25
CA ASN A 353 0.97 -19.73 -19.14
C ASN A 353 0.01 -18.81 -18.35
N VAL A 354 0.57 -17.81 -17.64
CA VAL A 354 -0.20 -16.85 -16.83
C VAL A 354 -1.29 -16.13 -17.64
N HIS A 355 -1.11 -15.98 -18.96
CA HIS A 355 -2.09 -15.39 -19.87
C HIS A 355 -3.29 -16.30 -20.19
N ASP A 356 -3.18 -17.61 -19.93
CA ASP A 356 -4.21 -18.61 -20.23
C ASP A 356 -5.01 -19.03 -18.98
N ARG A 357 -4.63 -18.57 -17.78
CA ARG A 357 -5.37 -18.90 -16.56
C ARG A 357 -6.65 -18.04 -16.51
N PRO A 358 -7.86 -18.64 -16.53
CA PRO A 358 -9.07 -17.89 -16.23
C PRO A 358 -8.96 -17.31 -14.81
N GLY A 359 -9.57 -16.14 -14.57
CA GLY A 359 -9.45 -15.37 -13.32
C GLY A 359 -9.85 -16.09 -12.01
N GLY A 360 -10.22 -17.38 -12.06
CA GLY A 360 -10.46 -18.27 -10.91
C GLY A 360 -9.28 -19.15 -10.49
N GLY A 361 -8.14 -19.17 -11.22
CA GLY A 361 -6.98 -20.02 -10.89
C GLY A 361 -6.22 -19.66 -9.60
N LEU A 362 -6.55 -18.52 -8.98
CA LEU A 362 -5.98 -18.07 -7.69
C LEU A 362 -6.88 -18.42 -6.49
N ASP A 363 -8.07 -18.96 -6.74
CA ASP A 363 -9.03 -19.27 -5.69
C ASP A 363 -8.52 -20.38 -4.76
N LEU A 364 -7.95 -21.46 -5.32
CA LEU A 364 -7.36 -22.52 -4.52
C LEU A 364 -6.22 -22.00 -3.63
N ASP A 365 -5.37 -21.12 -4.17
CA ASP A 365 -4.19 -20.61 -3.48
C ASP A 365 -4.59 -19.81 -2.24
N LEU A 366 -5.58 -18.92 -2.38
CA LEU A 366 -6.06 -18.11 -1.27
C LEU A 366 -6.67 -18.97 -0.16
N HIS A 367 -7.47 -19.97 -0.53
CA HIS A 367 -8.06 -20.91 0.41
C HIS A 367 -7.01 -21.74 1.14
N VAL A 368 -6.06 -22.33 0.41
CA VAL A 368 -4.97 -23.11 1.03
C VAL A 368 -4.12 -22.25 1.95
N LYS A 369 -3.81 -21.01 1.55
CA LYS A 369 -3.08 -20.07 2.42
C LYS A 369 -3.80 -19.87 3.76
N GLN A 370 -5.11 -19.60 3.74
CA GLN A 370 -5.89 -19.41 4.97
C GLN A 370 -5.86 -20.65 5.88
N LEU A 371 -6.00 -21.84 5.29
CA LEU A 371 -5.94 -23.11 6.04
C LEU A 371 -4.55 -23.37 6.61
N VAL A 372 -3.49 -23.11 5.84
CA VAL A 372 -2.09 -23.21 6.31
C VAL A 372 -1.84 -22.23 7.46
N GLU A 373 -2.23 -20.97 7.33
CA GLU A 373 -2.06 -19.96 8.38
C GLU A 373 -2.82 -20.32 9.67
N ALA A 374 -3.98 -20.97 9.56
CA ALA A 374 -4.72 -21.49 10.70
C ALA A 374 -4.05 -22.72 11.33
N LEU A 375 -3.47 -23.61 10.53
CA LEU A 375 -2.90 -24.88 10.98
C LEU A 375 -1.52 -24.73 11.65
N LEU A 376 -0.61 -23.93 11.08
CA LEU A 376 0.78 -23.83 11.53
C LEU A 376 0.96 -23.49 13.03
N PRO A 377 0.17 -22.61 13.66
CA PRO A 377 0.25 -22.35 15.09
C PRO A 377 -0.02 -23.57 15.98
N THR A 378 -0.71 -24.59 15.48
CA THR A 378 -1.00 -25.85 16.19
C THR A 378 0.12 -26.89 16.06
N LEU A 379 1.18 -26.56 15.32
CA LEU A 379 2.36 -27.38 15.04
C LEU A 379 3.63 -26.69 15.57
N PRO A 380 3.87 -26.65 16.89
CA PRO A 380 5.05 -25.99 17.46
C PRO A 380 6.38 -26.70 17.14
N ALA A 381 6.30 -27.98 16.75
CA ALA A 381 7.41 -28.81 16.29
C ALA A 381 6.97 -29.58 15.04
N VAL A 382 7.95 -30.04 14.25
CA VAL A 382 7.71 -30.84 13.05
C VAL A 382 8.71 -32.00 12.97
N GLY A 383 8.27 -33.17 12.53
CA GLY A 383 9.18 -34.28 12.22
C GLY A 383 10.09 -33.96 11.02
N GLU A 384 11.34 -34.44 11.05
CA GLU A 384 12.33 -34.21 9.97
C GLU A 384 11.79 -34.57 8.57
N ALA A 385 11.16 -35.75 8.46
CA ALA A 385 10.60 -36.24 7.20
C ALA A 385 9.51 -35.31 6.65
N THR A 386 8.62 -34.82 7.52
CA THR A 386 7.58 -33.86 7.16
C THR A 386 8.18 -32.53 6.73
N ALA A 387 9.14 -32.00 7.47
CA ALA A 387 9.79 -30.73 7.15
C ALA A 387 10.49 -30.78 5.77
N LEU A 388 11.16 -31.88 5.46
CA LEU A 388 11.73 -32.14 4.13
C LEU A 388 10.65 -32.26 3.06
N ALA A 389 9.57 -32.98 3.34
CA ALA A 389 8.44 -33.16 2.44
C ALA A 389 7.76 -31.82 2.09
N VAL A 390 7.64 -30.90 3.05
CA VAL A 390 7.14 -29.54 2.83
C VAL A 390 8.05 -28.78 1.86
N LEU A 391 9.37 -28.76 2.08
CA LEU A 391 10.32 -28.08 1.17
C LEU A 391 10.31 -28.68 -0.25
N GLN A 392 10.14 -30.00 -0.37
CA GLN A 392 9.99 -30.66 -1.68
C GLN A 392 8.75 -30.16 -2.42
N ARG A 393 7.60 -30.05 -1.74
CA ARG A 393 6.35 -29.53 -2.33
C ARG A 393 6.48 -28.05 -2.67
N MET A 394 7.10 -27.25 -1.81
CA MET A 394 7.41 -25.84 -2.11
C MET A 394 8.31 -25.70 -3.35
N THR A 395 9.20 -26.66 -3.59
CA THR A 395 10.06 -26.68 -4.79
C THR A 395 9.27 -27.06 -6.03
N ALA A 396 8.35 -28.03 -5.93
CA ALA A 396 7.43 -28.38 -7.02
C ALA A 396 6.48 -27.23 -7.39
N LEU A 397 6.16 -26.37 -6.43
CA LEU A 397 5.29 -25.20 -6.59
C LEU A 397 6.03 -23.91 -6.96
N VAL A 398 7.33 -23.98 -7.30
CA VAL A 398 8.13 -22.78 -7.61
C VAL A 398 7.60 -22.00 -8.81
N ASP A 399 7.00 -22.69 -9.78
CA ASP A 399 6.39 -22.08 -10.96
C ASP A 399 4.96 -21.58 -10.69
N ARG A 400 4.34 -21.99 -9.57
CA ARG A 400 2.96 -21.61 -9.15
C ARG A 400 2.92 -20.22 -8.58
N TRP A 401 2.99 -19.24 -9.47
CA TRP A 401 3.30 -17.86 -9.16
C TRP A 401 2.19 -16.90 -9.62
N SER A 402 1.75 -15.99 -8.74
CA SER A 402 0.73 -14.98 -9.03
C SER A 402 1.33 -13.63 -9.47
N HIS A 403 0.67 -12.93 -10.39
CA HIS A 403 1.10 -11.63 -10.90
C HIS A 403 0.16 -10.50 -10.44
N GLU A 404 0.71 -9.50 -9.74
CA GLU A 404 0.04 -8.21 -9.50
C GLU A 404 0.90 -7.08 -10.10
N LEU A 405 0.56 -6.63 -11.32
CA LEU A 405 1.01 -5.44 -12.07
C LEU A 405 2.53 -5.14 -12.21
N VAL A 406 3.32 -5.27 -11.14
CA VAL A 406 4.76 -4.94 -11.06
C VAL A 406 5.53 -5.94 -10.18
N THR A 407 4.89 -6.59 -9.20
CA THR A 407 5.51 -7.58 -8.31
C THR A 407 4.71 -8.85 -8.28
N GLY A 408 5.42 -9.96 -8.18
CA GLY A 408 4.81 -11.27 -8.11
C GLY A 408 4.77 -11.84 -6.69
N SER A 409 3.88 -12.79 -6.43
CA SER A 409 3.79 -13.44 -5.10
C SER A 409 3.38 -14.91 -5.19
N TYR A 410 3.69 -15.65 -4.12
CA TYR A 410 3.18 -16.99 -3.88
C TYR A 410 1.92 -16.91 -3.02
N ALA A 411 0.77 -16.78 -3.68
CA ALA A 411 -0.52 -16.58 -3.03
C ALA A 411 -0.96 -17.74 -2.12
N TRP A 412 -0.32 -18.91 -2.23
CA TRP A 412 -0.68 -20.16 -1.55
C TRP A 412 -0.08 -20.37 -0.15
N GLY A 413 0.65 -19.39 0.41
CA GLY A 413 1.14 -19.46 1.80
C GLY A 413 2.63 -19.79 1.96
N PHE A 414 3.45 -19.48 0.95
CA PHE A 414 4.91 -19.64 0.99
C PHE A 414 5.56 -18.96 2.22
N ALA A 415 5.31 -17.67 2.42
CA ALA A 415 5.97 -16.91 3.50
C ALA A 415 5.64 -17.44 4.92
N PRO A 416 4.39 -17.76 5.27
CA PRO A 416 4.06 -18.47 6.51
C PRO A 416 4.83 -19.78 6.71
N LEU A 417 4.93 -20.62 5.67
CA LEU A 417 5.62 -21.91 5.74
C LEU A 417 7.11 -21.75 5.99
N VAL A 418 7.76 -20.83 5.27
CA VAL A 418 9.17 -20.52 5.47
C VAL A 418 9.42 -20.02 6.89
N LYS A 419 8.58 -19.11 7.39
CA LYS A 419 8.71 -18.59 8.76
C LYS A 419 8.60 -19.71 9.79
N TRP A 420 7.71 -20.68 9.57
CA TRP A 420 7.53 -21.83 10.43
C TRP A 420 8.73 -22.80 10.38
N LEU A 421 9.17 -23.20 9.17
CA LEU A 421 10.30 -24.11 8.96
C LEU A 421 11.64 -23.54 9.45
N ALA A 422 11.90 -22.26 9.19
CA ALA A 422 13.13 -21.60 9.64
C ALA A 422 13.05 -21.11 11.09
N GLY A 423 11.89 -21.26 11.73
CA GLY A 423 11.65 -20.90 13.12
C GLY A 423 11.89 -22.06 14.09
N PRO A 424 11.33 -21.98 15.31
CA PRO A 424 11.51 -23.00 16.34
C PRO A 424 11.11 -24.41 15.92
N ALA A 425 10.10 -24.54 15.05
CA ALA A 425 9.58 -25.84 14.65
C ALA A 425 10.61 -26.67 13.85
N GLY A 426 11.27 -26.06 12.87
CA GLY A 426 12.27 -26.75 12.04
C GLY A 426 13.73 -26.61 12.52
N ALA A 427 13.99 -25.77 13.54
CA ALA A 427 15.33 -25.58 14.10
C ALA A 427 16.06 -26.88 14.49
N PRO A 428 15.42 -27.91 15.08
CA PRO A 428 16.08 -29.19 15.40
C PRO A 428 16.60 -29.94 14.17
N HIS A 429 16.01 -29.70 12.99
CA HIS A 429 16.30 -30.40 11.74
C HIS A 429 17.10 -29.56 10.75
N LEU A 430 17.62 -28.40 11.19
CA LEU A 430 18.27 -27.43 10.31
C LEU A 430 19.34 -28.05 9.40
N ALA A 431 20.19 -28.93 9.94
CA ALA A 431 21.24 -29.61 9.18
C ALA A 431 20.67 -30.43 8.00
N ALA A 432 19.57 -31.15 8.22
CA ALA A 432 18.90 -31.94 7.21
C ALA A 432 18.14 -31.05 6.20
N LEU A 433 17.59 -29.91 6.65
CA LEU A 433 16.82 -29.01 5.81
C LEU A 433 17.68 -28.13 4.90
N GLN A 434 18.92 -27.80 5.29
CA GLN A 434 19.80 -26.90 4.53
C GLN A 434 19.97 -27.30 3.05
N PRO A 435 20.26 -28.55 2.68
CA PRO A 435 20.30 -28.97 1.27
C PRO A 435 18.99 -28.70 0.51
N ALA A 436 17.84 -28.96 1.13
CA ALA A 436 16.53 -28.73 0.51
C ALA A 436 16.20 -27.23 0.37
N MET A 437 16.58 -26.40 1.35
CA MET A 437 16.47 -24.95 1.27
C MET A 437 17.34 -24.38 0.13
N ALA A 438 18.56 -24.89 -0.02
CA ALA A 438 19.46 -24.50 -1.12
C ALA A 438 18.90 -24.91 -2.48
N ALA A 439 18.35 -26.13 -2.59
CA ALA A 439 17.70 -26.61 -3.81
C ALA A 439 16.50 -25.73 -4.20
N TRP A 440 15.67 -25.31 -3.24
CA TRP A 440 14.57 -24.39 -3.50
C TRP A 440 15.06 -23.03 -4.04
N LEU A 441 16.09 -22.43 -3.42
CA LEU A 441 16.66 -21.15 -3.87
C LEU A 441 17.22 -21.25 -5.29
N GLN A 442 17.87 -22.37 -5.62
CA GLN A 442 18.37 -22.63 -6.96
C GLN A 442 17.24 -22.79 -7.98
N ALA A 443 16.20 -23.56 -7.64
CA ALA A 443 15.02 -23.74 -8.48
C ALA A 443 14.34 -22.40 -8.77
N TYR A 444 14.21 -21.55 -7.75
CA TYR A 444 13.62 -20.22 -7.89
C TYR A 444 14.46 -19.29 -8.77
N ALA A 445 15.79 -19.30 -8.63
CA ALA A 445 16.68 -18.52 -9.50
C ALA A 445 16.54 -18.92 -10.97
N GLN A 446 16.46 -20.23 -11.24
CA GLN A 446 16.24 -20.73 -12.60
C GLN A 446 14.86 -20.35 -13.13
N PHE A 447 13.81 -20.47 -12.31
CA PHE A 447 12.45 -20.04 -12.68
C PHE A 447 12.42 -18.54 -13.03
N ALA A 448 12.99 -17.68 -12.20
CA ALA A 448 12.98 -16.23 -12.41
C ALA A 448 13.67 -15.85 -13.74
N VAL A 449 14.79 -16.51 -14.08
CA VAL A 449 15.47 -16.33 -15.37
C VAL A 449 14.60 -16.80 -16.53
N ARG A 450 14.09 -18.04 -16.49
CA ARG A 450 13.22 -18.58 -17.56
C ARG A 450 12.00 -17.71 -17.79
N ARG A 451 11.43 -17.21 -16.70
CA ARG A 451 10.28 -16.31 -16.73
C ARG A 451 10.64 -14.99 -17.40
N PHE A 452 11.74 -14.36 -17.00
CA PHE A 452 12.20 -13.11 -17.60
C PHE A 452 12.41 -13.27 -19.11
N GLU A 453 13.02 -14.36 -19.54
CA GLU A 453 13.22 -14.66 -20.98
C GLU A 453 11.89 -14.80 -21.71
N ARG A 454 10.94 -15.53 -21.12
CA ARG A 454 9.60 -15.69 -21.69
C ARG A 454 8.83 -14.37 -21.77
N GLU A 455 8.80 -13.58 -20.70
CA GLU A 455 8.12 -12.27 -20.67
C GLU A 455 8.78 -11.28 -21.63
N SER A 456 10.11 -11.29 -21.73
CA SER A 456 10.85 -10.45 -22.68
C SER A 456 10.55 -10.84 -24.12
N ALA A 457 10.54 -12.14 -24.44
CA ALA A 457 10.20 -12.64 -25.77
C ALA A 457 8.73 -12.33 -26.14
N TRP A 458 7.80 -12.52 -25.21
CA TRP A 458 6.39 -12.17 -25.41
C TRP A 458 6.21 -10.66 -25.63
N LEU A 459 6.82 -9.82 -24.79
CA LEU A 459 6.74 -8.37 -24.94
C LEU A 459 7.34 -7.91 -26.28
N ALA A 460 8.48 -8.48 -26.69
CA ALA A 460 9.06 -8.21 -27.99
C ALA A 460 8.12 -8.61 -29.14
N ALA A 461 7.45 -9.76 -29.04
CA ALA A 461 6.47 -10.20 -30.03
C ALA A 461 5.23 -9.29 -30.08
N GLU A 462 4.69 -8.86 -28.94
CA GLU A 462 3.56 -7.91 -28.88
C GLU A 462 3.93 -6.53 -29.44
N LEU A 463 5.13 -6.02 -29.12
CA LEU A 463 5.63 -4.76 -29.65
C LEU A 463 5.87 -4.84 -31.17
N ALA A 464 6.19 -6.01 -31.71
CA ALA A 464 6.36 -6.22 -33.14
C ALA A 464 5.04 -6.29 -33.93
N LYS A 465 3.89 -6.55 -33.27
CA LYS A 465 2.59 -6.56 -33.96
C LYS A 465 2.27 -5.17 -34.52
N PRO A 466 1.77 -5.06 -35.77
CA PRO A 466 1.32 -3.78 -36.30
C PRO A 466 0.17 -3.24 -35.45
N LEU A 467 0.15 -1.93 -35.21
CA LEU A 467 -1.00 -1.28 -34.56
C LEU A 467 -2.16 -1.23 -35.55
N ASP A 468 -3.37 -1.53 -35.09
CA ASP A 468 -4.58 -1.45 -35.90
C ASP A 468 -4.98 0.04 -36.06
N PRO A 469 -4.98 0.60 -37.29
CA PRO A 469 -5.37 1.99 -37.54
C PRO A 469 -6.81 2.33 -37.17
N THR A 470 -7.65 1.30 -36.98
CA THR A 470 -9.05 1.45 -36.58
C THR A 470 -9.26 1.40 -35.07
N ASP A 471 -8.21 1.10 -34.29
CA ASP A 471 -8.26 1.14 -32.83
C ASP A 471 -8.45 2.60 -32.36
N PRO A 472 -9.44 2.92 -31.51
CA PRO A 472 -9.65 4.27 -30.98
C PRO A 472 -8.45 4.81 -30.18
N LEU A 473 -7.45 3.98 -29.85
CA LEU A 473 -6.20 4.34 -29.18
C LEU A 473 -4.98 4.33 -30.11
N TYR A 474 -5.14 4.17 -31.42
CA TYR A 474 -4.04 4.03 -32.38
C TYR A 474 -2.95 5.10 -32.23
N GLU A 475 -3.33 6.39 -32.24
CA GLU A 475 -2.39 7.50 -32.11
C GLU A 475 -1.62 7.46 -30.76
N VAL A 476 -2.30 7.09 -29.67
CA VAL A 476 -1.70 6.96 -28.33
C VAL A 476 -0.71 5.81 -28.27
N LEU A 477 -1.04 4.67 -28.88
CA LEU A 477 -0.17 3.50 -28.91
C LEU A 477 1.04 3.72 -29.82
N GLN A 478 0.86 4.43 -30.94
CA GLN A 478 1.94 4.80 -31.85
C GLN A 478 2.93 5.76 -31.17
N GLU A 479 2.42 6.85 -30.57
CA GLU A 479 3.24 7.81 -29.83
C GLU A 479 4.00 7.13 -28.68
N SER A 480 3.35 6.19 -27.97
CA SER A 480 4.00 5.42 -26.91
C SER A 480 5.17 4.55 -27.43
N ARG A 481 5.05 3.95 -28.62
CA ARG A 481 6.14 3.15 -29.22
C ARG A 481 7.30 4.04 -29.67
N GLU A 482 7.01 5.18 -30.27
CA GLU A 482 8.02 6.17 -30.68
C GLU A 482 8.78 6.73 -29.48
N GLN A 483 8.07 7.05 -28.38
CA GLN A 483 8.70 7.48 -27.13
C GLN A 483 9.56 6.40 -26.48
N GLN A 484 9.12 5.14 -26.48
CA GLN A 484 9.93 4.03 -25.97
C GLN A 484 11.22 3.88 -26.77
N ALA A 485 11.17 4.03 -28.10
CA ALA A 485 12.35 4.01 -28.95
C ALA A 485 13.29 5.20 -28.67
N GLU A 486 12.74 6.40 -28.47
CA GLU A 486 13.53 7.59 -28.13
C GLU A 486 14.21 7.48 -26.76
N ILE A 487 13.51 6.97 -25.74
CA ILE A 487 14.07 6.71 -24.41
C ILE A 487 15.20 5.68 -24.50
N ALA A 488 14.96 4.56 -25.19
CA ALA A 488 15.97 3.53 -25.39
C ALA A 488 17.21 4.06 -26.15
N ALA A 489 17.04 5.01 -27.06
CA ALA A 489 18.14 5.66 -27.76
C ALA A 489 18.95 6.62 -26.85
N LYS A 490 18.27 7.36 -25.96
CA LYS A 490 18.91 8.31 -25.03
C LYS A 490 19.58 7.62 -23.84
N THR A 491 18.96 6.56 -23.33
CA THR A 491 19.43 5.78 -22.19
C THR A 491 19.26 4.31 -22.53
N PRO A 492 20.28 3.68 -23.15
CA PRO A 492 20.20 2.28 -23.52
C PRO A 492 19.88 1.43 -22.28
N PRO A 493 18.88 0.55 -22.33
CA PRO A 493 18.66 -0.38 -21.23
C PRO A 493 19.90 -1.26 -21.05
N PRO A 494 20.14 -1.80 -19.85
CA PRO A 494 21.17 -2.83 -19.65
C PRO A 494 20.95 -3.97 -20.65
N SER A 495 22.05 -4.60 -21.10
CA SER A 495 21.93 -5.73 -22.02
C SER A 495 21.09 -6.85 -21.39
N GLU A 496 20.42 -7.64 -22.23
CA GLU A 496 19.62 -8.78 -21.77
C GLU A 496 20.47 -9.77 -20.98
N GLU A 497 21.74 -9.96 -21.37
CA GLU A 497 22.70 -10.80 -20.63
C GLU A 497 23.02 -10.26 -19.24
N GLU A 498 23.13 -8.94 -19.10
CA GLU A 498 23.34 -8.28 -17.81
C GLU A 498 22.09 -8.38 -16.94
N LEU A 499 20.89 -8.20 -17.50
CA LEU A 499 19.63 -8.40 -16.78
C LEU A 499 19.46 -9.86 -16.34
N ARG A 500 19.79 -10.83 -17.20
CA ARG A 500 19.77 -12.26 -16.90
C ARG A 500 20.71 -12.58 -15.74
N ARG A 501 21.95 -12.09 -15.79
CA ARG A 501 22.93 -12.26 -14.70
C ARG A 501 22.41 -11.69 -13.38
N ARG A 502 21.80 -10.50 -13.42
CA ARG A 502 21.21 -9.84 -12.25
C ARG A 502 20.04 -10.62 -11.65
N ILE A 503 19.15 -11.13 -12.49
CA ILE A 503 17.98 -11.92 -12.06
C ILE A 503 18.42 -13.26 -11.48
N ALA A 504 19.42 -13.91 -12.06
CA ALA A 504 19.97 -15.15 -11.52
C ALA A 504 20.60 -14.95 -10.13
N ALA A 505 21.30 -13.83 -9.92
CA ALA A 505 21.91 -13.50 -8.64
C ALA A 505 20.88 -13.08 -7.57
N TYR A 506 19.81 -12.39 -7.98
CA TYR A 506 18.82 -11.79 -7.08
C TYR A 506 17.38 -12.00 -7.56
N PRO A 507 16.92 -13.25 -7.66
CA PRO A 507 15.58 -13.53 -8.21
C PRO A 507 14.45 -12.92 -7.36
N GLU A 508 14.66 -12.80 -6.04
CA GLU A 508 13.68 -12.29 -5.07
C GLU A 508 13.31 -10.80 -5.25
N GLN A 509 13.97 -10.09 -6.16
CA GLN A 509 13.62 -8.70 -6.46
C GLN A 509 12.29 -8.55 -7.16
N GLN A 510 11.82 -9.63 -7.79
CA GLN A 510 10.54 -9.70 -8.45
C GLN A 510 9.41 -10.09 -7.48
N MET A 511 9.72 -10.32 -6.20
CA MET A 511 8.76 -10.72 -5.16
C MET A 511 8.08 -9.54 -4.47
N ALA A 512 6.85 -9.79 -4.04
CA ALA A 512 6.18 -9.03 -2.99
C ALA A 512 7.00 -9.06 -1.69
N ALA A 513 6.80 -8.03 -0.85
CA ALA A 513 7.62 -7.80 0.33
C ALA A 513 7.62 -8.96 1.34
N SER A 514 6.51 -9.69 1.49
CA SER A 514 6.40 -10.84 2.39
C SER A 514 7.27 -12.01 1.93
N ASP A 515 7.20 -12.36 0.65
CA ASP A 515 7.91 -13.51 0.09
C ASP A 515 9.41 -13.22 -0.01
N LYS A 516 9.76 -11.96 -0.32
CA LYS A 516 11.13 -11.49 -0.27
C LYS A 516 11.77 -11.66 1.11
N ARG A 517 11.01 -11.34 2.18
CA ARG A 517 11.46 -11.57 3.57
C ARG A 517 11.62 -13.06 3.85
N ALA A 518 10.70 -13.90 3.37
CA ALA A 518 10.81 -15.34 3.50
C ALA A 518 12.08 -15.89 2.81
N VAL A 519 12.40 -15.44 1.59
CA VAL A 519 13.66 -15.82 0.93
C VAL A 519 14.88 -15.37 1.73
N ALA A 520 14.87 -14.17 2.33
CA ALA A 520 15.92 -13.72 3.22
C ALA A 520 16.08 -14.64 4.44
N THR A 521 14.97 -15.09 5.04
CA THR A 521 14.97 -16.07 6.13
C THR A 521 15.58 -17.42 5.72
N LEU A 522 15.27 -17.94 4.52
CA LEU A 522 15.90 -19.17 4.02
C LEU A 522 17.42 -19.00 3.85
N ARG A 523 17.86 -17.88 3.26
CA ARG A 523 19.30 -17.57 3.13
C ARG A 523 19.99 -17.47 4.49
N GLN A 524 19.35 -16.88 5.49
CA GLN A 524 19.87 -16.82 6.85
C GLN A 524 19.98 -18.22 7.48
N ALA A 525 18.97 -19.08 7.29
CA ALA A 525 19.00 -20.47 7.77
C ALA A 525 20.16 -21.28 7.15
N LEU A 526 20.49 -21.05 5.88
CA LEU A 526 21.65 -21.66 5.22
C LEU A 526 23.00 -21.21 5.81
N ARG A 527 23.07 -20.00 6.36
CA ARG A 527 24.30 -19.46 7.00
C ARG A 527 24.48 -19.92 8.45
N ARG A 528 23.45 -20.52 9.06
CA ARG A 528 23.54 -21.03 10.44
C ARG A 528 24.42 -22.29 10.49
N GLN A 529 25.26 -22.38 11.51
CA GLN A 529 26.03 -23.58 11.79
C GLN A 529 25.09 -24.69 12.26
N ALA A 530 25.13 -25.83 11.59
CA ALA A 530 24.30 -26.99 11.93
C ALA A 530 24.41 -27.43 13.40
N ALA A 531 25.62 -27.40 13.98
CA ALA A 531 25.87 -27.89 15.34
C ALA A 531 25.34 -26.96 16.44
N THR A 532 25.36 -25.64 16.21
CA THR A 532 25.04 -24.64 17.24
C THR A 532 23.74 -23.90 16.96
N GLY A 533 23.21 -24.01 15.74
CA GLY A 533 22.09 -23.21 15.24
C GLY A 533 22.41 -21.71 15.09
N ARG A 534 23.63 -21.28 15.41
CA ARG A 534 24.03 -19.86 15.40
C ARG A 534 24.62 -19.47 14.06
N LEU A 535 24.46 -18.21 13.69
CA LEU A 535 25.16 -17.65 12.54
C LEU A 535 26.67 -17.65 12.81
N GLN A 536 27.44 -18.13 11.83
CA GLN A 536 28.88 -17.91 11.87
C GLN A 536 29.14 -16.42 11.73
N LEU A 537 30.04 -15.89 12.56
CA LEU A 537 30.43 -14.50 12.46
C LEU A 537 31.20 -14.29 11.16
N ALA A 538 30.52 -13.75 10.16
CA ALA A 538 31.04 -13.41 8.85
C ALA A 538 30.42 -12.10 8.39
N TRP A 539 31.24 -11.17 7.99
CA TRP A 539 30.80 -9.92 7.38
C TRP A 539 30.59 -10.14 5.88
N GLU A 540 29.67 -9.38 5.29
CA GLU A 540 29.40 -9.49 3.86
C GLU A 540 30.50 -8.79 3.06
N ASP A 541 30.78 -9.27 1.84
CA ASP A 541 31.75 -8.63 0.92
C ASP A 541 31.12 -7.37 0.29
N ASP A 542 30.83 -6.40 1.15
CA ASP A 542 30.35 -5.08 0.82
C ASP A 542 31.37 -4.01 1.19
N ASP A 543 31.03 -2.74 0.93
CA ASP A 543 31.92 -1.59 1.16
C ASP A 543 32.49 -1.49 2.58
N TRP A 544 31.79 -2.02 3.58
CA TRP A 544 32.19 -1.94 4.97
C TRP A 544 32.61 -3.30 5.50
N GLY A 545 31.91 -4.36 5.09
CA GLY A 545 32.06 -5.68 5.66
C GLY A 545 33.43 -6.30 5.42
N THR A 546 34.05 -6.14 4.24
CA THR A 546 35.40 -6.69 4.01
C THR A 546 36.46 -6.01 4.87
N THR A 547 36.43 -4.69 4.98
CA THR A 547 37.34 -3.95 5.86
C THR A 547 37.09 -4.27 7.33
N ALA A 548 35.82 -4.39 7.74
CA ALA A 548 35.44 -4.76 9.10
C ALA A 548 35.84 -6.22 9.44
N GLN A 549 35.72 -7.16 8.50
CA GLN A 549 36.21 -8.54 8.64
C GLN A 549 37.71 -8.56 8.88
N GLN A 550 38.49 -7.87 8.04
CA GLN A 550 39.96 -7.83 8.15
C GLN A 550 40.40 -7.19 9.47
N ALA A 551 39.73 -6.10 9.87
CA ALA A 551 39.98 -5.44 11.15
C ALA A 551 39.58 -6.31 12.34
N TRP A 552 38.53 -7.11 12.20
CA TRP A 552 38.14 -8.08 13.22
C TRP A 552 39.15 -9.22 13.32
N GLU A 553 39.53 -9.83 12.21
CA GLU A 553 40.49 -10.95 12.17
C GLU A 553 41.86 -10.57 12.73
N SER A 554 42.25 -9.31 12.58
CA SER A 554 43.49 -8.73 13.12
C SER A 554 43.38 -8.28 14.58
N ALA A 555 42.18 -8.30 15.17
CA ALA A 555 41.97 -7.90 16.56
C ALA A 555 42.52 -8.94 17.55
N ASP A 556 42.83 -8.47 18.76
CA ASP A 556 43.34 -9.29 19.86
C ASP A 556 42.50 -10.60 20.03
N PRO A 557 43.12 -11.79 20.07
CA PRO A 557 42.39 -13.04 20.19
C PRO A 557 41.46 -13.12 21.40
N ALA A 558 41.87 -12.57 22.56
CA ALA A 558 41.05 -12.55 23.76
C ALA A 558 39.84 -11.61 23.60
N LEU A 559 40.02 -10.48 22.92
CA LEU A 559 38.92 -9.59 22.53
C LEU A 559 37.93 -10.30 21.62
N ARG A 560 38.43 -11.02 20.59
CA ARG A 560 37.59 -11.79 19.68
C ARG A 560 36.78 -12.85 20.41
N THR A 561 37.41 -13.65 21.26
CA THR A 561 36.73 -14.68 22.04
C THR A 561 35.64 -14.10 22.93
N ALA A 562 35.91 -12.98 23.60
CA ALA A 562 34.95 -12.36 24.51
C ALA A 562 33.71 -11.78 23.79
N LEU A 563 33.88 -11.23 22.59
CA LEU A 563 32.83 -10.44 21.92
C LEU A 563 32.17 -11.14 20.73
N THR A 564 32.74 -12.23 20.20
CA THR A 564 32.12 -13.03 19.13
C THR A 564 30.66 -13.40 19.41
N PRO A 565 30.28 -13.87 20.63
CA PRO A 565 28.89 -14.20 20.90
C PRO A 565 27.95 -12.99 20.73
N ALA A 566 28.39 -11.79 21.12
CA ALA A 566 27.58 -10.59 20.98
C ALA A 566 27.38 -10.20 19.51
N LEU A 567 28.45 -10.26 18.71
CA LEU A 567 28.38 -9.99 17.28
C LEU A 567 27.54 -11.03 16.54
N GLN A 568 27.62 -12.31 16.92
CA GLN A 568 26.79 -13.38 16.35
C GLN A 568 25.30 -13.16 16.62
N ASP A 569 24.93 -12.75 17.84
CA ASP A 569 23.54 -12.46 18.16
C ASP A 569 22.99 -11.29 17.35
N TRP A 570 23.84 -10.32 17.01
CA TRP A 570 23.44 -9.17 16.21
C TRP A 570 23.19 -9.51 14.75
N LEU A 571 23.90 -10.50 14.20
CA LEU A 571 23.62 -11.00 12.85
C LEU A 571 22.17 -11.49 12.69
N GLU A 572 21.51 -11.85 13.80
CA GLU A 572 20.11 -12.28 13.80
C GLU A 572 19.11 -11.16 13.51
N GLY A 573 19.52 -9.90 13.65
CA GLY A 573 18.67 -8.73 13.44
C GLY A 573 18.78 -7.72 14.58
N ILE A 574 18.91 -6.45 14.22
CA ILE A 574 18.80 -5.35 15.18
C ILE A 574 17.78 -4.34 14.69
N ASP A 575 16.77 -4.08 15.53
CA ASP A 575 15.81 -3.03 15.25
C ASP A 575 16.47 -1.65 15.29
N THR A 576 16.08 -0.79 14.35
CA THR A 576 16.43 0.64 14.39
C THR A 576 15.87 1.36 15.65
N GLN A 577 14.92 0.72 16.34
CA GLN A 577 14.42 1.12 17.66
C GLN A 577 14.39 -0.12 18.58
N PRO A 578 15.52 -0.46 19.23
CA PRO A 578 15.57 -1.65 20.06
C PRO A 578 14.60 -1.60 21.23
N THR A 579 14.09 -2.77 21.62
CA THR A 579 13.24 -2.89 22.81
C THR A 579 14.02 -2.59 24.09
N ARG A 580 13.33 -2.18 25.15
CA ARG A 580 13.95 -1.98 26.48
C ARG A 580 14.65 -3.23 27.00
N ALA A 581 14.09 -4.41 26.73
CA ALA A 581 14.68 -5.69 27.12
C ALA A 581 16.02 -5.93 26.42
N TRP A 582 16.10 -5.62 25.12
CA TRP A 582 17.33 -5.73 24.35
C TRP A 582 18.40 -4.75 24.85
N LEU A 583 18.03 -3.48 25.12
CA LEU A 583 18.96 -2.49 25.66
C LEU A 583 19.52 -2.89 27.03
N LYS A 584 18.68 -3.43 27.92
CA LYS A 584 19.13 -3.96 29.21
C LYS A 584 20.12 -5.12 29.05
N ALA A 585 19.89 -6.00 28.08
CA ALA A 585 20.82 -7.08 27.77
C ALA A 585 22.15 -6.55 27.19
N LEU A 586 22.11 -5.49 26.39
CA LEU A 586 23.29 -4.80 25.91
C LEU A 586 24.09 -4.17 27.06
N ASP A 587 23.45 -3.47 27.99
CA ASP A 587 24.13 -2.87 29.15
C ASP A 587 24.86 -3.92 30.00
N ALA A 588 24.22 -5.07 30.21
CA ALA A 588 24.84 -6.19 30.92
C ALA A 588 26.07 -6.74 30.18
N ARG A 589 26.04 -6.77 28.84
CA ARG A 589 27.20 -7.17 28.01
C ARG A 589 28.32 -6.15 28.09
N ILE A 590 28.01 -4.86 28.04
CA ILE A 590 28.99 -3.78 28.21
C ILE A 590 29.70 -3.93 29.56
N ALA A 591 28.95 -4.14 30.64
CA ALA A 591 29.50 -4.33 31.98
C ALA A 591 30.31 -5.64 32.14
N ALA A 592 30.02 -6.66 31.34
CA ALA A 592 30.70 -7.94 31.37
C ALA A 592 32.04 -7.97 30.61
N VAL A 593 32.36 -6.93 29.82
CA VAL A 593 33.66 -6.86 29.13
C VAL A 593 34.78 -6.72 30.16
N PRO A 594 35.80 -7.60 30.15
CA PRO A 594 36.92 -7.51 31.08
C PRO A 594 37.59 -6.13 31.02
N ALA A 595 37.88 -5.53 32.18
CA ALA A 595 38.44 -4.19 32.27
C ALA A 595 39.75 -4.03 31.47
N ALA A 596 40.56 -5.09 31.37
CA ALA A 596 41.78 -5.12 30.57
C ALA A 596 41.52 -5.02 29.05
N LEU A 597 40.37 -5.49 28.56
CA LEU A 597 40.01 -5.50 27.15
C LEU A 597 39.14 -4.29 26.76
N ALA A 598 38.50 -3.63 27.72
CA ALA A 598 37.55 -2.55 27.46
C ALA A 598 38.16 -1.35 26.69
N PRO A 599 39.39 -0.87 26.96
CA PRO A 599 40.00 0.20 26.16
C PRO A 599 40.25 -0.21 24.70
N ALA A 600 40.76 -1.43 24.49
CA ALA A 600 41.01 -1.97 23.16
C ALA A 600 39.71 -2.13 22.36
N TRP A 601 38.64 -2.60 23.02
CA TRP A 601 37.30 -2.68 22.42
C TRP A 601 36.79 -1.31 21.99
N ARG A 602 36.83 -0.30 22.86
CA ARG A 602 36.33 1.05 22.54
C ARG A 602 37.12 1.70 21.41
N GLY A 603 38.45 1.51 21.39
CA GLY A 603 39.30 1.96 20.29
C GLY A 603 38.91 1.31 18.97
N TRP A 604 38.77 -0.02 18.96
CA TRP A 604 38.32 -0.76 17.78
C TRP A 604 36.93 -0.33 17.32
N LEU A 605 35.98 -0.20 18.25
CA LEU A 605 34.59 0.19 18.01
C LEU A 605 34.50 1.55 17.29
N LEU A 606 35.15 2.58 17.85
CA LEU A 606 35.15 3.92 17.26
C LEU A 606 35.85 3.94 15.90
N GLN A 607 36.94 3.18 15.74
CA GLN A 607 37.63 3.04 14.46
C GLN A 607 36.72 2.43 13.39
N GLN A 608 35.98 1.37 13.71
CA GLN A 608 35.07 0.72 12.75
C GLN A 608 33.88 1.60 12.37
N LEU A 609 33.32 2.36 13.31
CA LEU A 609 32.28 3.34 13.02
C LEU A 609 32.81 4.46 12.11
N ALA A 610 33.99 5.00 12.42
CA ALA A 610 34.62 6.07 11.64
C ALA A 610 35.01 5.62 10.21
N ALA A 611 35.32 4.34 10.01
CA ALA A 611 35.68 3.78 8.71
C ALA A 611 34.48 3.70 7.73
N PHE A 612 33.24 3.74 8.22
CA PHE A 612 32.05 3.62 7.38
C PHE A 612 31.88 4.78 6.39
N GLU A 613 32.46 5.94 6.64
CA GLU A 613 32.45 7.07 5.70
C GLU A 613 33.06 6.70 4.34
N ALA A 614 34.07 5.82 4.32
CA ALA A 614 34.68 5.34 3.09
C ALA A 614 33.71 4.45 2.31
N HIS A 615 33.54 4.73 1.02
CA HIS A 615 32.82 3.90 0.07
C HIS A 615 33.77 3.49 -1.06
N SER A 616 33.66 2.26 -1.58
CA SER A 616 34.52 1.82 -2.69
C SER A 616 34.17 2.48 -4.02
N GLY A 617 33.00 3.12 -4.10
CA GLY A 617 32.48 3.73 -5.33
C GLY A 617 31.97 2.72 -6.35
N ARG A 618 31.97 1.42 -6.02
CA ARG A 618 31.46 0.34 -6.87
C ARG A 618 29.94 0.33 -6.85
N SER A 619 29.32 1.07 -7.76
CA SER A 619 27.88 1.01 -7.96
C SER A 619 27.49 -0.21 -8.81
N GLU A 620 27.35 -1.40 -8.23
CA GLU A 620 26.43 -2.37 -8.82
C GLU A 620 25.12 -2.40 -8.02
N TRP A 621 24.06 -2.68 -8.75
CA TRP A 621 22.73 -2.24 -8.35
C TRP A 621 22.14 -3.16 -7.30
N ALA A 622 21.74 -2.60 -6.14
CA ALA A 622 21.12 -3.33 -5.05
C ALA A 622 19.66 -3.05 -4.73
N THR A 623 18.76 -3.86 -5.32
CA THR A 623 17.31 -3.79 -5.04
C THR A 623 16.83 -4.54 -3.80
N THR A 624 17.74 -5.06 -2.96
CA THR A 624 17.61 -5.46 -1.51
C THR A 624 17.59 -6.97 -1.18
N GLY A 625 18.57 -7.44 -0.40
CA GLY A 625 18.50 -8.72 0.34
C GLY A 625 19.67 -9.70 0.10
N ALA A 626 20.24 -10.21 1.19
CA ALA A 626 21.53 -10.92 1.36
C ALA A 626 22.29 -11.24 0.07
N ARG A 627 23.31 -10.42 -0.21
CA ARG A 627 24.00 -10.37 -1.50
C ARG A 627 25.42 -10.92 -1.41
N PRO A 628 25.79 -11.92 -2.21
CA PRO A 628 27.20 -12.15 -2.52
C PRO A 628 27.68 -11.01 -3.42
N GLY A 629 28.45 -10.08 -2.84
CA GLY A 629 29.35 -9.15 -3.54
C GLY A 629 28.70 -8.12 -4.44
N VAL A 630 28.31 -6.95 -3.89
CA VAL A 630 28.14 -5.70 -4.67
C VAL A 630 28.35 -4.44 -3.80
N GLY A 631 29.60 -4.20 -3.43
CA GLY A 631 30.35 -2.94 -3.25
C GLY A 631 29.73 -1.53 -3.08
N ALA A 632 28.44 -1.28 -2.83
CA ALA A 632 27.97 0.10 -2.55
C ALA A 632 26.90 0.20 -1.46
N ARG A 633 26.00 -0.78 -1.36
CA ARG A 633 25.02 -0.85 -0.26
C ARG A 633 25.47 -1.82 0.80
N LEU A 634 25.15 -1.47 2.05
CA LEU A 634 25.35 -2.34 3.19
C LEU A 634 24.45 -3.57 3.05
N GLY A 635 25.02 -4.77 3.16
CA GLY A 635 24.24 -5.98 3.22
C GLY A 635 23.52 -6.10 4.57
N ALA A 636 22.51 -6.98 4.67
CA ALA A 636 21.66 -7.07 5.87
C ALA A 636 22.46 -7.47 7.12
N SER A 637 23.44 -8.37 6.98
CA SER A 637 24.30 -8.79 8.10
C SER A 637 25.20 -7.64 8.54
N SER A 638 25.82 -6.96 7.56
CA SER A 638 26.65 -5.78 7.81
C SER A 638 25.85 -4.63 8.45
N GLU A 639 24.60 -4.43 8.02
CA GLU A 639 23.68 -3.44 8.59
C GLU A 639 23.36 -3.73 10.05
N ASN A 640 22.99 -4.97 10.36
CA ASN A 640 22.71 -5.36 11.73
C ASN A 640 23.95 -5.23 12.62
N LEU A 641 25.13 -5.65 12.14
CA LEU A 641 26.38 -5.48 12.88
C LEU A 641 26.68 -4.00 13.14
N LEU A 642 26.57 -3.15 12.13
CA LEU A 642 26.81 -1.71 12.26
C LEU A 642 25.83 -1.05 13.25
N LEU A 643 24.54 -1.42 13.20
CA LEU A 643 23.54 -0.98 14.18
C LEU A 643 23.90 -1.42 15.60
N GLY A 644 24.42 -2.63 15.78
CA GLY A 644 24.81 -3.17 17.08
C GLY A 644 25.99 -2.42 17.67
N LEU A 645 26.99 -2.15 16.83
CA LEU A 645 28.15 -1.33 17.19
C LEU A 645 27.72 0.11 17.56
N LEU A 646 26.82 0.73 16.80
CA LEU A 646 26.28 2.05 17.11
C LEU A 646 25.59 2.09 18.48
N TRP A 647 24.69 1.13 18.74
CA TRP A 647 24.00 1.06 20.03
C TRP A 647 24.95 0.77 21.19
N TRP A 648 25.99 -0.05 20.98
CA TRP A 648 27.02 -0.27 21.98
C TRP A 648 27.76 1.04 22.30
N ALA A 649 28.25 1.75 21.29
CA ALA A 649 28.98 3.00 21.47
C ALA A 649 28.12 4.07 22.16
N TRP A 650 26.83 4.11 21.82
CA TRP A 650 25.85 5.00 22.43
C TRP A 650 25.67 4.74 23.93
N ARG A 651 25.50 3.46 24.32
CA ARG A 651 25.21 3.04 25.70
C ARG A 651 26.44 2.97 26.60
N ASP A 652 27.64 2.76 26.06
CA ASP A 652 28.85 2.71 26.86
C ASP A 652 29.21 4.12 27.39
N ALA A 653 28.96 4.33 28.68
CA ALA A 653 29.20 5.60 29.36
C ALA A 653 30.68 5.99 29.41
N ALA A 654 31.60 5.04 29.24
CA ALA A 654 33.04 5.30 29.21
C ALA A 654 33.56 5.66 27.80
N VAL A 655 32.68 5.70 26.79
CA VAL A 655 33.01 6.33 25.50
C VAL A 655 32.86 7.84 25.63
N GLU A 656 33.97 8.54 25.42
CA GLU A 656 34.06 9.99 25.45
C GLU A 656 33.05 10.65 24.49
N PRO A 657 32.21 11.60 24.95
CA PRO A 657 31.16 12.19 24.12
C PRO A 657 31.65 12.81 22.81
N ALA A 658 32.81 13.47 22.84
CA ALA A 658 33.39 14.10 21.64
C ALA A 658 33.84 13.05 20.60
N ALA A 659 34.44 11.94 21.05
CA ALA A 659 34.84 10.86 20.18
C ALA A 659 33.62 10.13 19.59
N LEU A 660 32.56 9.95 20.40
CA LEU A 660 31.29 9.41 19.94
C LEU A 660 30.63 10.30 18.89
N GLN A 661 30.55 11.62 19.14
CA GLN A 661 30.00 12.58 18.18
C GLN A 661 30.73 12.51 16.84
N ALA A 662 32.07 12.55 16.86
CA ALA A 662 32.89 12.50 15.64
C ALA A 662 32.66 11.19 14.85
N ALA A 663 32.55 10.06 15.54
CA ALA A 663 32.24 8.78 14.90
C ALA A 663 30.83 8.78 14.28
N LEU A 664 29.83 9.29 15.00
CA LEU A 664 28.44 9.40 14.52
C LEU A 664 28.34 10.30 13.28
N GLU A 665 29.00 11.45 13.25
CA GLU A 665 29.00 12.36 12.10
C GLU A 665 29.59 11.70 10.83
N ARG A 666 30.63 10.88 10.98
CA ARG A 666 31.19 10.09 9.86
C ARG A 666 30.22 9.01 9.37
N VAL A 667 29.55 8.32 10.28
CA VAL A 667 28.53 7.33 9.90
C VAL A 667 27.35 8.01 9.20
N ASP A 668 26.91 9.19 9.66
CA ASP A 668 25.86 10.00 9.05
C ASP A 668 26.23 10.43 7.63
N SER A 669 27.47 10.89 7.43
CA SER A 669 28.03 11.22 6.11
C SER A 669 27.99 10.00 5.17
N GLY A 670 28.56 8.87 5.61
CA GLY A 670 28.61 7.64 4.82
C GLY A 670 27.23 7.04 4.51
N ALA A 671 26.29 7.09 5.46
CA ALA A 671 24.95 6.51 5.32
C ALA A 671 24.09 7.25 4.30
N TRP A 672 24.21 8.58 4.25
CA TRP A 672 23.44 9.44 3.35
C TRP A 672 24.18 9.82 2.07
N ALA A 673 25.40 9.30 1.87
CA ALA A 673 26.11 9.38 0.60
C ALA A 673 25.19 8.92 -0.55
N ARG A 674 25.09 9.75 -1.59
CA ARG A 674 24.20 9.51 -2.73
C ARG A 674 24.89 8.62 -3.74
N LEU A 675 24.33 7.44 -3.94
CA LEU A 675 24.72 6.49 -4.97
C LEU A 675 23.90 6.75 -6.25
N PRO A 676 24.54 6.78 -7.44
CA PRO A 676 23.84 6.87 -8.72
C PRO A 676 22.74 5.80 -8.82
N GLU A 677 21.54 6.19 -9.29
CA GLU A 677 20.40 5.29 -9.55
C GLU A 677 19.81 4.54 -8.34
N VAL A 678 20.44 4.56 -7.17
CA VAL A 678 20.06 3.80 -5.96
C VAL A 678 19.54 4.72 -4.85
N GLY A 679 20.03 5.97 -4.77
CA GLY A 679 19.70 6.92 -3.71
C GLY A 679 20.68 6.85 -2.53
N ALA A 680 20.18 6.95 -1.29
CA ALA A 680 21.05 6.90 -0.10
C ALA A 680 21.63 5.49 0.12
N ARG A 681 22.88 5.43 0.59
CA ARG A 681 23.65 4.21 0.84
C ARG A 681 23.03 3.31 1.93
N ALA A 682 22.74 3.87 3.11
CA ALA A 682 22.19 3.14 4.26
C ALA A 682 21.21 4.03 5.08
N PRO A 683 20.03 4.36 4.53
CA PRO A 683 19.13 5.35 5.13
C PRO A 683 18.56 4.93 6.51
N SER A 684 18.43 3.64 6.79
CA SER A 684 18.03 3.09 8.09
C SER A 684 19.06 3.43 9.17
N VAL A 685 20.33 3.10 8.92
CA VAL A 685 21.48 3.43 9.78
C VAL A 685 21.59 4.94 9.96
N GLY A 686 21.54 5.70 8.87
CA GLY A 686 21.59 7.16 8.91
C GLY A 686 20.45 7.77 9.74
N GLY A 687 19.25 7.19 9.68
CA GLY A 687 18.12 7.60 10.52
C GLY A 687 18.38 7.39 12.03
N VAL A 688 19.01 6.28 12.42
CA VAL A 688 19.38 6.01 13.83
C VAL A 688 20.44 7.01 14.31
N VAL A 689 21.46 7.24 13.49
CA VAL A 689 22.56 8.15 13.83
C VAL A 689 22.07 9.58 14.01
N LEU A 690 21.19 10.08 13.15
CA LEU A 690 20.59 11.42 13.32
C LEU A 690 19.85 11.55 14.66
N ARG A 691 19.18 10.49 15.14
CA ARG A 691 18.52 10.47 16.46
C ARG A 691 19.53 10.52 17.60
N MET A 692 20.63 9.79 17.48
CA MET A 692 21.73 9.79 18.45
C MET A 692 22.40 11.17 18.52
N LEU A 693 22.74 11.77 17.37
CA LEU A 693 23.28 13.13 17.30
C LEU A 693 22.32 14.17 17.90
N ALA A 694 21.02 14.08 17.60
CA ALA A 694 20.02 14.94 18.22
C ALA A 694 19.92 14.73 19.74
N GLY A 695 20.13 13.50 20.22
CA GLY A 695 20.13 13.14 21.64
C GLY A 695 21.36 13.61 22.42
N LEU A 696 22.51 13.80 21.77
CA LEU A 696 23.70 14.40 22.41
C LEU A 696 23.50 15.88 22.75
N GLY A 697 22.64 16.58 22.01
CA GLY A 697 22.43 18.02 22.17
C GLY A 697 23.60 18.86 21.64
N GLY A 698 23.65 20.13 22.06
CA GLY A 698 24.73 21.06 21.70
C GLY A 698 24.97 21.16 20.18
N ASP A 699 26.25 21.12 19.80
CA ASP A 699 26.69 21.23 18.39
C ASP A 699 26.19 20.07 17.51
N ALA A 700 26.03 18.87 18.08
CA ALA A 700 25.52 17.71 17.35
C ALA A 700 24.05 17.90 16.91
N LEU A 701 23.22 18.51 17.76
CA LEU A 701 21.84 18.84 17.42
C LEU A 701 21.76 19.92 16.32
N GLU A 702 22.64 20.92 16.37
CA GLU A 702 22.73 21.94 15.32
C GLU A 702 23.19 21.36 13.97
N SER A 703 24.09 20.38 14.00
CA SER A 703 24.50 19.63 12.79
C SER A 703 23.29 18.92 12.15
N VAL A 704 22.45 18.25 12.94
CA VAL A 704 21.21 17.61 12.46
C VAL A 704 20.23 18.63 11.85
N ARG A 705 20.05 19.80 12.49
CA ARG A 705 19.19 20.88 11.96
C ARG A 705 19.71 21.40 10.62
N ARG A 706 21.01 21.59 10.49
CA ARG A 706 21.67 22.06 9.26
C ARG A 706 21.45 21.09 8.10
N ARG A 707 21.60 19.78 8.35
CA ARG A 707 21.34 18.71 7.37
C ARG A 707 19.92 18.77 6.79
N GLY A 708 18.92 19.05 7.63
CA GLY A 708 17.53 19.21 7.17
C GLY A 708 17.29 20.44 6.30
N ALA A 709 18.10 21.50 6.50
CA ALA A 709 18.02 22.76 5.78
C ALA A 709 18.82 22.77 4.45
N GLU A 710 19.65 21.75 4.18
CA GLU A 710 20.44 21.66 2.96
C GLU A 710 19.57 21.73 1.69
N ARG A 711 19.93 22.64 0.78
CA ARG A 711 19.29 22.76 -0.54
C ARG A 711 19.60 21.52 -1.36
N GLY A 712 18.57 20.89 -1.92
CA GLY A 712 18.71 19.66 -2.70
C GLY A 712 18.79 18.37 -1.87
N ALA A 713 18.69 18.43 -0.54
CA ALA A 713 18.65 17.24 0.30
C ALA A 713 17.49 16.30 -0.09
N PRO A 714 17.72 14.98 -0.21
CA PRO A 714 16.69 14.01 -0.54
C PRO A 714 15.49 14.07 0.42
N LYS A 715 14.27 13.81 -0.08
CA LYS A 715 13.06 13.79 0.75
C LYS A 715 13.18 12.84 1.96
N GLN A 716 13.81 11.69 1.76
CA GLN A 716 14.05 10.70 2.83
C GLN A 716 14.92 11.26 3.95
N LEU A 717 16.00 11.99 3.63
CA LEU A 717 16.86 12.66 4.62
C LEU A 717 16.08 13.69 5.43
N LYS A 718 15.30 14.55 4.76
CA LYS A 718 14.48 15.57 5.44
C LYS A 718 13.48 14.94 6.42
N GLN A 719 12.84 13.84 6.01
CA GLN A 719 11.92 13.09 6.88
C GLN A 719 12.65 12.44 8.06
N ALA A 720 13.87 11.90 7.85
CA ALA A 720 14.68 11.34 8.91
C ALA A 720 15.10 12.41 9.93
N VAL A 721 15.54 13.59 9.47
CA VAL A 721 15.87 14.75 10.31
C VAL A 721 14.66 15.19 11.13
N GLU A 722 13.50 15.35 10.50
CA GLU A 722 12.27 15.74 11.20
C GLU A 722 11.90 14.75 12.32
N ARG A 723 12.01 13.45 12.04
CA ARG A 723 11.81 12.41 13.06
C ARG A 723 12.86 12.47 14.16
N ALA A 724 14.12 12.70 13.83
CA ALA A 724 15.20 12.78 14.80
C ALA A 724 15.04 13.95 15.76
N LEU A 725 14.60 15.11 15.27
CA LEU A 725 14.33 16.28 16.10
C LEU A 725 13.10 16.09 17.01
N LYS A 726 12.09 15.34 16.55
CA LYS A 726 10.89 15.03 17.34
C LYS A 726 11.12 13.95 18.38
N GLN A 727 11.98 12.98 18.07
CA GLN A 727 12.21 11.77 18.87
C GLN A 727 13.71 11.48 18.99
N PRO A 728 14.49 12.36 19.66
CA PRO A 728 15.91 12.12 19.88
C PRO A 728 16.12 10.80 20.64
N ALA A 729 17.24 10.13 20.39
CA ALA A 729 17.61 8.93 21.15
C ALA A 729 17.97 9.34 22.58
N GLN A 730 17.51 8.58 23.57
CA GLN A 730 17.90 8.77 24.96
C GLN A 730 19.16 7.95 25.22
N ARG A 731 20.15 8.54 25.91
CA ARG A 731 21.40 7.86 26.22
C ARG A 731 21.27 6.87 27.35
#